data_AF-A0A1Z9AV95-F1
#
_entry.id   AF-A0A1Z9AV95-F1
#
_cell.length_a   1.000
_cell.length_b   1.000
_cell.length_c   1.000
_cell.angle_alpha   90.00
_cell.angle_beta   90.00
_cell.angle_gamma   90.00
#
_symmetry.space_group_name_H-M   'P 1'
#
loop_
_entity.id
_entity.type
_entity.pdbx_description
1 polymer ?
#
loop_
_entity_poly.entity_id
_entity_poly.type
_entity_poly.pdbx_seq_one_letter_code
_entity_poly.pdbx_strand_id
1 'polypeptide(L)'
;MGTLRNRQRIDPSSGLFRLGFTRIPSGVVPQGLWFRRSVLLGLACWLWLGPGAVQANSPYVARGVTPTRLYTIRVADMSGPERTLIGTLQGLLAKCCAEQIYIRPEAGGYDVWLQDLVDRYGVERIDVTDASWLVSHFQSEVNGYLLYQTGDDSVNAATSLAGLEGAIVVEASLEAEIAALGLPLIQDLRGLDEAWVLATRGADLNPNVVMEQKEAFEHSLRDYAVLSNALMFFDGNSAFRESVLESFPPHAAVYGWGDASAGEDVFVRTASARGHFTIPADHAHNLAPLSGFPIVAQSQPAALNEPADPNTHYVAFLFTDGDNLQWTLGNLQSDLKWWSSPFRGQFDMGWGLPPSLVESAPTVMKWYYDSASSGSAYDGFVAGPSGGGYLYPSLFPRDDLETHVAQLGLWMEQADLSVVEILDFYSQLDIDLWDTYTSQEAIEGLIYLEYGDHALPQARVVWSQGKPVIAPRVKLWNGLANSDAATIASRVNSAPRDPSSHEGYSVVIVGVWEHSLEEIQSIINTFSPDVQVVTPNRLVELMRGNVPHDAAFAYDFTAGDFQTADLNLVGDAFWTTDSDAGFAAHPNRLRLTNNGGGLVGSAWAQQNLDASQSWSTIFRFQITYPAFGGADGMGFHIHSDGSGANPGHEGGALSSPRLSVIVDTWNNGEGSDETLRIFLDDDLLYSNDLTDSPGDPRPGSSPSVFRMELTYVAGEQILNIRLVDEEGAAALYETVTGVDLSGFGLSTVGFSAVTGASTENHDVLSWMLTGGGEGNEALVPVLAPGAWWVLAGVLGALSILWLRGASFSPRGERNALGESAGRGDVWRGF
;
A
#
# COMPACT_ATOMS: atom_id res chain seq x y z
N MET A 1 -30.45 11.64 61.35
CA MET A 1 -31.74 12.25 61.77
C MET A 1 -32.21 13.10 60.60
N GLY A 2 -33.06 12.57 59.71
CA GLY A 2 -34.52 12.85 59.66
C GLY A 2 -34.76 14.20 58.98
N THR A 3 -35.51 14.38 57.88
CA THR A 3 -36.69 13.65 57.41
C THR A 3 -37.06 14.10 55.99
N LEU A 4 -37.60 13.16 55.21
CA LEU A 4 -38.34 13.33 53.95
C LEU A 4 -39.60 14.20 54.08
N ARG A 5 -40.06 14.79 52.96
CA ARG A 5 -41.49 14.78 52.56
C ARG A 5 -41.69 14.91 51.04
N ASN A 6 -42.33 13.87 50.49
CA ASN A 6 -42.95 13.76 49.16
C ASN A 6 -44.21 14.63 49.02
N ARG A 7 -44.55 15.09 47.80
CA ARG A 7 -45.69 14.58 46.99
C ARG A 7 -45.97 15.35 45.67
N GLN A 8 -46.09 14.53 44.60
CA GLN A 8 -47.11 14.49 43.53
C GLN A 8 -47.10 15.45 42.31
N ARG A 9 -46.70 14.85 41.16
CA ARG A 9 -47.41 14.68 39.86
C ARG A 9 -48.22 15.85 39.26
N ILE A 10 -47.93 16.19 37.99
CA ILE A 10 -48.74 15.98 36.76
C ILE A 10 -48.03 16.70 35.59
N ASP A 11 -47.85 16.01 34.46
CA ASP A 11 -47.52 16.56 33.13
C ASP A 11 -48.84 16.77 32.35
N PRO A 12 -48.97 17.82 31.50
CA PRO A 12 -49.05 17.49 30.08
C PRO A 12 -48.42 18.51 29.10
N SER A 13 -47.74 17.93 28.10
CA SER A 13 -47.68 18.30 26.67
C SER A 13 -48.61 19.40 26.12
N SER A 14 -48.06 20.24 25.22
CA SER A 14 -48.44 20.36 23.79
C SER A 14 -48.13 21.74 23.19
N GLY A 15 -47.60 21.76 21.96
CA GLY A 15 -47.34 22.99 21.21
C GLY A 15 -46.68 22.78 19.84
N LEU A 16 -47.18 21.83 19.05
CA LEU A 16 -46.81 21.63 17.63
C LEU A 16 -47.83 22.31 16.72
N PHE A 17 -47.34 23.09 15.74
CA PHE A 17 -48.13 23.73 14.70
C PHE A 17 -48.53 22.73 13.60
N ARG A 18 -49.80 22.81 13.18
CA ARG A 18 -50.45 22.02 12.12
C ARG A 18 -50.21 22.62 10.73
N LEU A 19 -50.09 21.75 9.73
CA LEU A 19 -50.55 22.00 8.36
C LEU A 19 -51.55 20.91 7.95
N GLY A 20 -52.69 21.35 7.42
CA GLY A 20 -53.88 20.53 7.20
C GLY A 20 -53.91 19.82 5.85
N PHE A 21 -54.53 18.64 5.85
CA PHE A 21 -54.94 17.89 4.65
C PHE A 21 -56.46 17.99 4.46
N THR A 22 -56.87 18.20 3.21
CA THR A 22 -58.24 17.97 2.72
C THR A 22 -58.35 16.59 2.07
N ARG A 23 -59.38 15.82 2.42
CA ARG A 23 -59.79 14.51 1.85
C ARG A 23 -60.71 14.68 0.64
N ILE A 24 -60.65 13.77 -0.36
CA ILE A 24 -61.79 12.96 -0.90
C ILE A 24 -61.21 11.64 -1.55
N PRO A 25 -61.97 10.61 -2.04
CA PRO A 25 -62.02 9.26 -1.47
C PRO A 25 -61.59 8.10 -2.41
N SER A 26 -61.65 6.88 -1.85
CA SER A 26 -61.32 5.54 -2.39
C SER A 26 -61.89 5.13 -3.76
N GLY A 27 -61.05 4.45 -4.56
CA GLY A 27 -61.40 3.66 -5.75
C GLY A 27 -60.29 2.67 -6.11
N VAL A 28 -60.66 1.52 -6.68
CA VAL A 28 -59.90 0.24 -6.77
C VAL A 28 -59.07 0.12 -8.08
N VAL A 29 -58.07 -0.80 -8.09
CA VAL A 29 -57.41 -1.52 -9.25
C VAL A 29 -56.08 -0.90 -9.79
N PRO A 30 -55.06 -1.65 -10.29
CA PRO A 30 -54.25 -2.76 -9.75
C PRO A 30 -52.71 -2.51 -9.83
N GLN A 31 -51.92 -3.53 -9.46
CA GLN A 31 -50.46 -3.66 -9.45
C GLN A 31 -49.68 -3.13 -10.68
N GLY A 32 -48.48 -2.56 -10.43
CA GLY A 32 -47.43 -2.37 -11.43
C GLY A 32 -46.49 -1.18 -11.12
N LEU A 33 -45.19 -1.48 -10.94
CA LEU A 33 -44.02 -0.57 -10.97
C LEU A 33 -44.06 0.67 -10.08
N TRP A 34 -43.42 0.68 -8.90
CA TRP A 34 -42.71 1.84 -8.34
C TRP A 34 -41.79 1.41 -7.17
N PHE A 35 -40.53 1.09 -7.46
CA PHE A 35 -39.43 1.20 -6.49
C PHE A 35 -38.22 1.74 -7.25
N ARG A 36 -38.10 3.07 -7.29
CA ARG A 36 -36.86 3.85 -7.55
C ARG A 36 -37.26 5.33 -7.54
N ARG A 37 -37.24 5.95 -6.36
CA ARG A 37 -37.20 7.41 -6.18
C ARG A 37 -36.85 7.75 -4.72
N SER A 38 -35.60 7.44 -4.34
CA SER A 38 -34.97 7.96 -3.11
C SER A 38 -33.46 8.23 -3.26
N VAL A 39 -32.92 8.46 -4.47
CA VAL A 39 -31.47 8.69 -4.69
C VAL A 39 -31.17 10.04 -5.39
N LEU A 40 -32.15 10.94 -5.55
CA LEU A 40 -31.96 12.20 -6.30
C LEU A 40 -32.08 13.47 -5.43
N LEU A 41 -31.46 13.47 -4.25
CA LEU A 41 -31.26 14.70 -3.46
C LEU A 41 -29.92 14.74 -2.68
N GLY A 42 -28.91 14.00 -3.17
CA GLY A 42 -27.52 14.06 -2.68
C GLY A 42 -26.47 14.26 -3.77
N LEU A 43 -26.88 14.65 -4.99
CA LEU A 43 -26.00 14.71 -6.18
C LEU A 43 -26.10 16.05 -6.94
N ALA A 44 -26.51 17.13 -6.26
CA ALA A 44 -26.69 18.45 -6.87
C ALA A 44 -25.80 19.55 -6.27
N CYS A 45 -24.66 19.18 -5.65
CA CYS A 45 -23.59 20.11 -5.28
C CYS A 45 -22.24 19.82 -5.95
N TRP A 46 -22.16 18.84 -6.86
CA TRP A 46 -20.90 18.41 -7.49
C TRP A 46 -20.75 18.76 -8.98
N LEU A 47 -21.59 19.65 -9.50
CA LEU A 47 -21.49 20.12 -10.87
C LEU A 47 -21.50 21.65 -10.90
N TRP A 48 -20.42 22.26 -10.42
CA TRP A 48 -19.92 23.58 -10.86
C TRP A 48 -18.55 23.88 -10.22
N LEU A 49 -17.54 23.08 -10.58
CA LEU A 49 -16.14 23.50 -10.52
C LEU A 49 -15.55 23.25 -11.90
N GLY A 50 -15.17 24.33 -12.58
CA GLY A 50 -14.37 24.21 -13.81
C GLY A 50 -13.00 23.59 -13.51
N PRO A 51 -12.20 23.27 -14.54
CA PRO A 51 -10.82 22.81 -14.34
C PRO A 51 -10.04 23.96 -13.69
N GLY A 52 -9.73 23.82 -12.40
CA GLY A 52 -9.16 24.89 -11.58
C GLY A 52 -9.65 24.93 -10.13
N ALA A 53 -10.18 23.82 -9.59
CA ALA A 53 -10.22 23.68 -8.13
C ALA A 53 -8.77 23.58 -7.65
N VAL A 54 -8.29 24.61 -6.96
CA VAL A 54 -7.04 24.56 -6.21
C VAL A 54 -7.22 23.46 -5.18
N GLN A 55 -6.58 22.31 -5.40
CA GLN A 55 -6.54 21.25 -4.40
C GLN A 55 -5.91 21.84 -3.14
N ALA A 56 -6.64 21.81 -2.02
CA ALA A 56 -6.09 22.29 -0.76
C ALA A 56 -4.89 21.41 -0.41
N ASN A 57 -3.77 22.03 -0.02
CA ASN A 57 -2.57 21.32 0.41
C ASN A 57 -2.91 20.34 1.55
N SER A 58 -2.17 19.24 1.64
CA SER A 58 -2.34 18.28 2.72
C SER A 58 -2.09 18.94 4.08
N PRO A 59 -2.94 18.73 5.10
CA PRO A 59 -2.70 19.26 6.45
C PRO A 59 -1.51 18.59 7.15
N TYR A 60 -0.97 17.51 6.57
CA TYR A 60 0.14 16.72 7.11
C TYR A 60 1.51 17.17 6.59
N VAL A 61 1.55 18.02 5.56
CA VAL A 61 2.79 18.55 4.97
C VAL A 61 2.78 20.07 5.07
N ALA A 62 3.68 20.63 5.87
CA ALA A 62 3.85 22.07 5.95
C ALA A 62 4.56 22.61 4.69
N ARG A 63 4.15 23.81 4.27
CA ARG A 63 4.57 24.39 2.98
C ARG A 63 5.15 25.78 3.20
N GLY A 64 6.39 25.97 2.77
CA GLY A 64 7.05 27.26 2.80
C GLY A 64 6.59 28.21 1.69
N VAL A 65 7.09 29.44 1.73
CA VAL A 65 7.10 30.37 0.60
C VAL A 65 8.15 29.90 -0.40
N THR A 66 7.87 29.97 -1.70
CA THR A 66 8.86 29.63 -2.74
C THR A 66 10.07 30.56 -2.65
N PRO A 67 11.30 30.05 -2.42
CA PRO A 67 12.48 30.90 -2.38
C PRO A 67 12.85 31.38 -3.80
N THR A 68 13.19 32.66 -3.93
CA THR A 68 13.83 33.22 -5.13
C THR A 68 15.34 33.41 -4.95
N ARG A 69 15.80 33.42 -3.70
CA ARG A 69 17.22 33.53 -3.34
C ARG A 69 17.51 32.68 -2.11
N LEU A 70 18.60 31.92 -2.17
CA LEU A 70 19.09 31.08 -1.08
C LEU A 70 20.49 31.51 -0.65
N TYR A 71 20.63 31.89 0.61
CA TYR A 71 21.92 32.03 1.27
C TYR A 71 22.40 30.67 1.74
N THR A 72 23.49 30.19 1.15
CA THR A 72 23.97 28.83 1.33
C THR A 72 25.14 28.79 2.29
N ILE A 73 25.01 28.02 3.37
CA ILE A 73 26.05 27.86 4.40
C ILE A 73 26.34 26.39 4.61
N ARG A 74 27.62 26.01 4.78
CA ARG A 74 27.98 24.61 5.06
C ARG A 74 27.90 24.34 6.55
N VAL A 75 27.53 23.10 6.90
CA VAL A 75 27.60 22.61 8.29
C VAL A 75 29.02 22.76 8.87
N ALA A 76 30.05 22.60 8.03
CA ALA A 76 31.45 22.77 8.42
C ALA A 76 31.86 24.24 8.72
N ASP A 77 31.06 25.22 8.30
CA ASP A 77 31.31 26.65 8.56
C ASP A 77 30.57 27.14 9.83
N MET A 78 29.92 26.23 10.58
CA MET A 78 29.14 26.53 11.79
C MET A 78 29.53 25.60 12.95
N SER A 79 29.56 26.15 14.16
CA SER A 79 29.57 25.39 15.41
C SER A 79 28.22 24.70 15.68
N GLY A 80 28.18 23.74 16.61
CA GLY A 80 26.95 23.07 17.02
C GLY A 80 25.80 24.01 17.41
N PRO A 81 26.05 24.96 18.33
CA PRO A 81 25.08 26.02 18.68
C PRO A 81 24.62 26.85 17.48
N GLU A 82 25.54 27.24 16.58
CA GLU A 82 25.18 28.02 15.38
C GLU A 82 24.29 27.21 14.42
N ARG A 83 24.50 25.89 14.29
CA ARG A 83 23.65 25.04 13.45
C ARG A 83 22.21 25.02 13.94
N THR A 84 21.97 24.92 15.25
CA THR A 84 20.62 24.97 15.85
C THR A 84 19.95 26.31 15.58
N LEU A 85 20.72 27.38 15.79
CA LEU A 85 20.27 28.75 15.58
C LEU A 85 19.92 29.02 14.11
N ILE A 86 20.76 28.61 13.16
CA ILE A 86 20.52 28.79 11.73
C ILE A 86 19.40 27.87 11.21
N GLY A 87 19.29 26.64 11.72
CA GLY A 87 18.18 25.73 11.38
C GLY A 87 16.81 26.30 11.77
N THR A 88 16.69 26.89 12.95
CA THR A 88 15.42 27.53 13.36
C THR A 88 15.16 28.83 12.61
N LEU A 89 16.18 29.64 12.30
CA LEU A 89 16.04 30.80 11.43
C LEU A 89 15.57 30.40 10.02
N GLN A 90 16.12 29.32 9.45
CA GLN A 90 15.69 28.79 8.16
C GLN A 90 14.18 28.48 8.14
N GLY A 91 13.67 27.82 9.17
CA GLY A 91 12.24 27.53 9.31
C GLY A 91 11.35 28.77 9.43
N LEU A 92 11.81 29.81 10.14
CA LEU A 92 11.09 31.09 10.26
C LEU A 92 10.99 31.81 8.91
N LEU A 93 12.11 31.92 8.19
CA LEU A 93 12.15 32.59 6.89
C LEU A 93 11.26 31.91 5.86
N ALA A 94 11.18 30.58 5.89
CA ALA A 94 10.30 29.83 5.00
C ALA A 94 8.81 30.18 5.18
N LYS A 95 8.38 30.77 6.30
CA LYS A 95 6.97 31.19 6.49
C LYS A 95 6.57 32.44 5.71
N CYS A 96 7.52 33.32 5.41
CA CYS A 96 7.22 34.69 5.00
C CYS A 96 7.95 35.14 3.74
N CYS A 97 9.12 34.56 3.49
CA CYS A 97 10.19 35.32 2.88
C CYS A 97 10.70 34.62 1.62
N ALA A 98 10.92 35.39 0.55
CA ALA A 98 11.46 34.86 -0.71
C ALA A 98 12.99 34.73 -0.68
N GLU A 99 13.65 35.45 0.23
CA GLU A 99 15.04 35.27 0.58
C GLU A 99 15.13 34.34 1.79
N GLN A 100 15.78 33.18 1.64
CA GLN A 100 15.84 32.14 2.66
C GLN A 100 17.24 31.56 2.79
N ILE A 101 17.41 30.63 3.73
CA ILE A 101 18.67 29.94 4.00
C ILE A 101 18.59 28.51 3.46
N TYR A 102 19.71 28.00 2.94
CA TYR A 102 19.88 26.60 2.60
C TYR A 102 21.16 26.06 3.26
N ILE A 103 21.01 25.07 4.14
CA ILE A 103 22.11 24.47 4.89
C ILE A 103 22.67 23.31 4.06
N ARG A 104 23.97 23.35 3.78
CA ARG A 104 24.67 22.34 2.98
C ARG A 104 25.34 21.32 3.92
N PRO A 105 24.78 20.10 4.07
CA PRO A 105 25.43 19.03 4.83
C PRO A 105 26.69 18.54 4.12
N GLU A 106 27.51 17.74 4.82
CA GLU A 106 28.79 17.26 4.29
C GLU A 106 28.66 16.18 3.20
N ALA A 107 27.52 15.48 3.15
CA ALA A 107 27.24 14.41 2.21
C ALA A 107 25.76 14.37 1.80
N GLY A 108 25.45 13.60 0.77
CA GLY A 108 24.10 13.38 0.25
C GLY A 108 23.73 14.28 -0.93
N GLY A 109 22.48 14.15 -1.38
CA GLY A 109 21.95 14.82 -2.57
C GLY A 109 21.72 16.33 -2.42
N TYR A 110 21.91 16.92 -1.23
CA TYR A 110 21.54 18.32 -0.97
C TYR A 110 22.24 19.36 -1.85
N ASP A 111 23.48 19.11 -2.27
CA ASP A 111 24.15 19.97 -3.25
C ASP A 111 23.57 19.82 -4.66
N VAL A 112 23.06 18.64 -5.00
CA VAL A 112 22.37 18.38 -6.26
C VAL A 112 21.01 19.09 -6.28
N TRP A 113 20.25 19.01 -5.19
CA TRP A 113 18.97 19.73 -5.08
C TRP A 113 19.19 21.25 -5.18
N LEU A 114 20.18 21.78 -4.47
CA LEU A 114 20.51 23.20 -4.54
C LEU A 114 20.90 23.63 -5.95
N GLN A 115 21.77 22.87 -6.62
CA GLN A 115 22.16 23.15 -7.99
C GLN A 115 20.96 23.09 -8.94
N ASP A 116 20.05 22.16 -8.69
CA ASP A 116 18.81 22.02 -9.46
C ASP A 116 17.90 23.24 -9.37
N LEU A 117 17.73 23.77 -8.16
CA LEU A 117 16.97 24.99 -7.90
C LEU A 117 17.56 26.19 -8.65
N VAL A 118 18.89 26.29 -8.72
CA VAL A 118 19.59 27.34 -9.48
C VAL A 118 19.35 27.19 -10.98
N ASP A 119 19.56 25.97 -11.50
CA ASP A 119 19.57 25.74 -12.94
C ASP A 119 18.17 25.74 -13.57
N ARG A 120 17.17 25.23 -12.84
CA ARG A 120 15.83 24.97 -13.39
C ARG A 120 14.71 25.80 -12.79
N TYR A 121 14.91 26.38 -11.61
CA TYR A 121 13.85 27.10 -10.88
C TYR A 121 14.16 28.58 -10.63
N GLY A 122 15.26 29.09 -11.20
CA GLY A 122 15.59 30.51 -11.17
C GLY A 122 15.96 31.03 -9.78
N VAL A 123 16.42 30.15 -8.89
CA VAL A 123 16.88 30.54 -7.55
C VAL A 123 18.28 31.15 -7.64
N GLU A 124 18.44 32.35 -7.09
CA GLU A 124 19.76 32.95 -6.90
C GLU A 124 20.47 32.31 -5.70
N ARG A 125 21.67 31.76 -5.91
CA ARG A 125 22.51 31.20 -4.84
C ARG A 125 23.56 32.20 -4.37
N ILE A 126 23.67 32.40 -3.06
CA ILE A 126 24.70 33.23 -2.42
C ILE A 126 25.42 32.42 -1.33
N ASP A 127 26.68 32.05 -1.56
CA ASP A 127 27.47 31.35 -0.55
C ASP A 127 27.92 32.29 0.57
N VAL A 128 27.69 31.85 1.81
CA VAL A 128 28.08 32.54 3.05
C VAL A 128 28.81 31.57 3.99
N THR A 129 29.68 32.10 4.85
CA THR A 129 30.48 31.30 5.80
C THR A 129 30.37 31.80 7.24
N ASP A 130 29.50 32.78 7.48
CA ASP A 130 29.38 33.46 8.78
C ASP A 130 27.92 33.41 9.24
N ALA A 131 27.64 32.60 10.27
CA ALA A 131 26.31 32.45 10.85
C ALA A 131 25.84 33.75 11.52
N SER A 132 26.74 34.51 12.15
CA SER A 132 26.40 35.80 12.77
C SER A 132 25.97 36.83 11.74
N TRP A 133 26.57 36.79 10.54
CA TRP A 133 26.13 37.62 9.42
C TRP A 133 24.70 37.28 8.99
N LEU A 134 24.35 35.99 8.89
CA LEU A 134 22.99 35.55 8.54
C LEU A 134 21.95 36.07 9.53
N VAL A 135 22.22 35.95 10.84
CA VAL A 135 21.31 36.50 11.88
C VAL A 135 21.17 38.00 11.74
N SER A 136 22.27 38.73 11.58
CA SER A 136 22.25 40.18 11.41
C SER A 136 21.51 40.61 10.15
N HIS A 137 21.65 39.84 9.06
CA HIS A 137 20.99 40.10 7.79
C HIS A 137 19.48 39.95 7.88
N PHE A 138 19.01 38.91 8.59
CA PHE A 138 17.59 38.59 8.75
C PHE A 138 16.96 39.06 10.06
N GLN A 139 17.64 39.92 10.82
CA GLN A 139 17.19 40.31 12.16
C GLN A 139 15.80 40.95 12.19
N SER A 140 15.35 41.58 11.08
CA SER A 140 14.03 42.21 10.97
C SER A 140 12.88 41.21 10.83
N GLU A 141 13.20 39.97 10.45
CA GLU A 141 12.21 38.92 10.19
C GLU A 141 11.94 38.05 11.43
N VAL A 142 12.58 38.36 12.56
CA VAL A 142 12.45 37.61 13.82
C VAL A 142 12.06 38.54 14.97
N ASN A 143 11.24 38.05 15.89
CA ASN A 143 10.73 38.82 17.03
C ASN A 143 11.72 38.88 18.21
N GLY A 144 12.66 37.94 18.27
CA GLY A 144 13.60 37.78 19.39
C GLY A 144 14.18 36.37 19.42
N TYR A 145 14.59 35.92 20.61
CA TYR A 145 15.15 34.58 20.79
C TYR A 145 14.59 33.82 22.00
N LEU A 146 14.63 32.50 21.89
CA LEU A 146 14.35 31.53 22.95
C LEU A 146 15.65 30.90 23.42
N LEU A 147 15.91 30.95 24.72
CA LEU A 147 17.18 30.46 25.28
C LEU A 147 17.06 29.00 25.71
N TYR A 148 18.03 28.18 25.30
CA TYR A 148 18.15 26.78 25.70
C TYR A 148 19.59 26.46 26.17
N GLN A 149 19.79 25.26 26.71
CA GLN A 149 21.10 24.77 27.14
C GLN A 149 21.42 23.42 26.50
N THR A 150 22.64 23.26 25.99
CA THR A 150 23.10 21.93 25.54
C THR A 150 23.23 20.99 26.73
N GLY A 151 22.67 19.78 26.61
CA GLY A 151 22.76 18.72 27.62
C GLY A 151 21.55 18.61 28.55
N ASP A 152 20.50 19.40 28.33
CA ASP A 152 19.15 19.16 28.83
C ASP A 152 18.13 19.12 27.66
N ASP A 153 16.86 18.93 27.97
CA ASP A 153 15.78 18.73 26.99
C ASP A 153 15.25 20.06 26.41
N SER A 154 15.82 21.21 26.82
CA SER A 154 15.28 22.52 26.50
C SER A 154 15.39 22.91 25.02
N VAL A 155 16.22 22.23 24.23
CA VAL A 155 16.36 22.48 22.79
C VAL A 155 15.08 22.13 22.02
N ASN A 156 14.44 21.02 22.38
CA ASN A 156 13.19 20.56 21.78
C ASN A 156 12.02 21.43 22.25
N ALA A 157 12.00 21.78 23.54
CA ALA A 157 11.05 22.74 24.08
C ALA A 157 11.12 24.11 23.36
N ALA A 158 12.34 24.62 23.15
CA ALA A 158 12.57 25.87 22.43
C ALA A 158 12.19 25.81 20.96
N THR A 159 12.54 24.71 20.28
CA THR A 159 12.20 24.51 18.86
C THR A 159 10.69 24.44 18.66
N SER A 160 9.95 23.78 19.56
CA SER A 160 8.49 23.69 19.53
C SER A 160 7.80 25.06 19.59
N LEU A 161 8.38 26.02 20.32
CA LEU A 161 7.81 27.36 20.48
C LEU A 161 8.32 28.38 19.45
N ALA A 162 9.49 28.14 18.84
CA ALA A 162 10.14 29.07 17.92
C ALA A 162 9.22 29.52 16.78
N GLY A 163 8.48 28.58 16.19
CA GLY A 163 7.52 28.87 15.13
C GLY A 163 6.35 29.75 15.56
N LEU A 164 5.83 29.56 16.77
CA LEU A 164 4.71 30.31 17.33
C LEU A 164 5.13 31.73 17.75
N GLU A 165 6.31 31.85 18.34
CA GLU A 165 6.83 33.11 18.86
C GLU A 165 7.53 33.95 17.77
N GLY A 166 7.82 33.36 16.61
CA GLY A 166 8.62 33.99 15.56
C GLY A 166 10.05 34.27 16.03
N ALA A 167 10.63 33.38 16.84
CA ALA A 167 11.88 33.60 17.56
C ALA A 167 12.91 32.50 17.24
N ILE A 168 14.17 32.90 17.09
CA ILE A 168 15.28 31.94 16.88
C ILE A 168 15.65 31.23 18.17
N VAL A 169 16.13 30.00 18.07
CA VAL A 169 16.57 29.21 19.22
C VAL A 169 18.06 29.42 19.44
N VAL A 170 18.44 29.87 20.65
CA VAL A 170 19.80 30.30 20.98
C VAL A 170 20.33 29.50 22.16
N GLU A 171 21.49 28.88 21.97
CA GLU A 171 22.17 28.17 23.05
C GLU A 171 22.81 29.18 24.01
N ALA A 172 22.85 28.86 25.30
CA ALA A 172 23.38 29.74 26.34
C ALA A 172 24.77 30.35 26.04
N SER A 173 25.65 29.65 25.32
CA SER A 173 26.96 30.15 24.92
C SER A 173 26.92 31.27 23.88
N LEU A 174 25.84 31.38 23.09
CA LEU A 174 25.65 32.41 22.06
C LEU A 174 24.82 33.61 22.54
N GLU A 175 24.21 33.54 23.73
CA GLU A 175 23.26 34.56 24.23
C GLU A 175 23.83 35.98 24.20
N ALA A 176 25.08 36.15 24.65
CA ALA A 176 25.71 37.47 24.72
C ALA A 176 25.90 38.10 23.32
N GLU A 177 26.20 37.28 22.32
CA GLU A 177 26.40 37.73 20.93
C GLU A 177 25.06 38.11 20.30
N ILE A 178 24.02 37.29 20.50
CA ILE A 178 22.67 37.54 19.98
C ILE A 178 22.01 38.75 20.66
N ALA A 179 22.16 38.89 21.98
CA ALA A 179 21.67 40.06 22.70
C ALA A 179 22.35 41.36 22.23
N ALA A 180 23.62 41.31 21.83
CA ALA A 180 24.33 42.46 21.29
C ALA A 180 23.80 42.92 19.91
N LEU A 181 23.11 42.05 19.16
CA LEU A 181 22.39 42.40 17.93
C LEU A 181 21.05 43.13 18.20
N GLY A 182 20.65 43.27 19.47
CA GLY A 182 19.42 43.96 19.87
C GLY A 182 18.16 43.10 19.80
N LEU A 183 18.29 41.79 19.61
CA LEU A 183 17.18 40.85 19.68
C LEU A 183 16.77 40.64 21.16
N PRO A 184 15.48 40.77 21.52
CA PRO A 184 15.04 40.56 22.89
C PRO A 184 14.95 39.07 23.23
N LEU A 185 15.25 38.73 24.49
CA LEU A 185 14.91 37.43 25.07
C LEU A 185 13.39 37.33 25.18
N ILE A 186 12.78 36.40 24.45
CA ILE A 186 11.34 36.13 24.52
C ILE A 186 11.05 35.24 25.74
N GLN A 187 11.78 34.15 25.87
CA GLN A 187 11.66 33.23 26.99
C GLN A 187 12.94 32.43 27.21
N ASP A 188 13.26 32.21 28.48
CA ASP A 188 14.31 31.29 28.92
C ASP A 188 13.67 29.92 29.21
N LEU A 189 14.06 28.90 28.46
CA LEU A 189 13.50 27.56 28.50
C LEU A 189 14.44 26.54 29.12
N ARG A 190 15.62 26.96 29.61
CA ARG A 190 16.58 26.05 30.26
C ARG A 190 15.94 25.30 31.42
N GLY A 191 16.16 23.98 31.47
CA GLY A 191 15.54 23.09 32.45
C GLY A 191 14.02 22.88 32.30
N LEU A 192 13.40 23.34 31.20
CA LEU A 192 12.06 22.94 30.78
C LEU A 192 12.16 21.89 29.67
N ASP A 193 11.13 21.07 29.57
CA ASP A 193 11.04 19.92 28.68
C ASP A 193 9.78 19.99 27.80
N GLU A 194 9.61 18.97 26.97
CA GLU A 194 8.50 18.85 26.04
C GLU A 194 7.17 18.55 26.75
N ALA A 195 7.22 17.93 27.93
CA ALA A 195 6.04 17.74 28.77
C ALA A 195 5.49 19.08 29.25
N TRP A 196 6.35 20.03 29.62
CA TRP A 196 5.95 21.39 29.94
C TRP A 196 5.35 22.10 28.73
N VAL A 197 5.93 21.95 27.54
CA VAL A 197 5.38 22.53 26.30
C VAL A 197 4.00 21.97 26.01
N LEU A 198 3.83 20.65 26.01
CA LEU A 198 2.54 20.01 25.76
C LEU A 198 1.47 20.48 26.76
N ALA A 199 1.81 20.55 28.04
CA ALA A 199 0.88 20.96 29.10
C ALA A 199 0.48 22.45 29.05
N THR A 200 1.36 23.33 28.54
CA THR A 200 1.14 24.78 28.61
C THR A 200 0.78 25.41 27.25
N ARG A 201 1.25 24.82 26.15
CA ARG A 201 1.15 25.36 24.78
C ARG A 201 0.62 24.35 23.77
N GLY A 202 0.29 23.12 24.16
CA GLY A 202 -0.17 22.06 23.24
C GLY A 202 -1.36 22.47 22.36
N ALA A 203 -2.30 23.26 22.89
CA ALA A 203 -3.46 23.74 22.13
C ALA A 203 -3.14 24.79 21.04
N ASP A 204 -1.95 25.40 21.10
CA ASP A 204 -1.49 26.38 20.11
C ASP A 204 -0.68 25.71 18.98
N LEU A 205 -0.23 24.47 19.18
CA LEU A 205 0.60 23.73 18.22
C LEU A 205 -0.24 23.14 17.09
N ASN A 206 0.43 22.78 16.01
CA ASN A 206 -0.20 22.11 14.87
C ASN A 206 -0.77 20.74 15.32
N PRO A 207 -2.08 20.48 15.17
CA PRO A 207 -2.69 19.25 15.62
C PRO A 207 -2.47 18.07 14.66
N ASN A 208 -1.92 18.27 13.46
CA ASN A 208 -1.79 17.20 12.46
C ASN A 208 -0.35 16.72 12.28
N VAL A 209 0.62 17.37 12.91
CA VAL A 209 2.05 17.12 12.72
C VAL A 209 2.77 17.15 14.06
N VAL A 210 3.54 16.11 14.33
CA VAL A 210 4.45 16.02 15.48
C VAL A 210 5.84 15.58 15.01
N MET A 211 6.89 16.03 15.68
CA MET A 211 8.28 15.77 15.35
C MET A 211 8.93 14.91 16.45
N GLU A 212 9.35 13.70 16.13
CA GLU A 212 10.06 12.78 17.04
C GLU A 212 11.58 12.85 16.76
N GLN A 213 12.30 13.68 17.52
CA GLN A 213 13.68 14.08 17.24
C GLN A 213 14.53 14.14 18.51
N LYS A 214 15.62 13.34 18.53
CA LYS A 214 16.62 13.38 19.62
C LYS A 214 17.26 14.76 19.77
N GLU A 215 17.44 15.20 21.01
CA GLU A 215 18.03 16.50 21.39
C GLU A 215 19.45 16.66 20.85
N ALA A 216 20.19 15.56 20.72
CA ALA A 216 21.55 15.53 20.20
C ALA A 216 21.68 15.98 18.73
N PHE A 217 20.57 16.06 17.99
CA PHE A 217 20.57 16.51 16.61
C PHE A 217 20.44 18.03 16.56
N GLU A 218 21.51 18.67 16.12
CA GLU A 218 21.66 20.12 16.20
C GLU A 218 20.69 20.87 15.28
N HIS A 219 20.40 20.37 14.07
CA HIS A 219 19.64 21.16 13.08
C HIS A 219 18.74 20.38 12.12
N SER A 220 19.00 19.08 11.90
CA SER A 220 18.10 18.24 11.09
C SER A 220 16.67 18.32 11.61
N LEU A 221 15.69 18.35 10.69
CA LEU A 221 14.25 18.48 10.93
C LEU A 221 13.76 19.75 11.66
N ARG A 222 14.63 20.50 12.35
CA ARG A 222 14.25 21.67 13.16
C ARG A 222 13.69 22.82 12.31
N ASP A 223 14.20 23.01 11.09
CA ASP A 223 13.65 23.98 10.14
C ASP A 223 12.17 23.69 9.85
N TYR A 224 11.86 22.41 9.65
CA TYR A 224 10.51 21.97 9.33
C TYR A 224 9.58 21.97 10.54
N ALA A 225 10.08 21.66 11.74
CA ALA A 225 9.34 21.79 12.99
C ALA A 225 8.88 23.24 13.22
N VAL A 226 9.80 24.19 13.03
CA VAL A 226 9.51 25.62 13.14
C VAL A 226 8.52 26.08 12.08
N LEU A 227 8.70 25.68 10.82
CA LEU A 227 7.75 25.96 9.73
C LEU A 227 6.34 25.45 10.08
N SER A 228 6.27 24.23 10.62
CA SER A 228 5.02 23.51 10.90
C SER A 228 4.30 23.97 12.16
N ASN A 229 4.93 24.75 13.05
CA ASN A 229 4.47 24.97 14.42
C ASN A 229 4.22 23.65 15.17
N ALA A 230 5.05 22.64 14.91
CA ALA A 230 4.86 21.31 15.46
C ALA A 230 5.53 21.17 16.83
N LEU A 231 4.94 20.34 17.69
CA LEU A 231 5.64 19.83 18.86
C LEU A 231 6.85 19.02 18.39
N MET A 232 8.02 19.29 18.95
CA MET A 232 9.22 18.46 18.82
C MET A 232 9.53 17.81 20.16
N PHE A 233 9.73 16.49 20.18
CA PHE A 233 9.99 15.72 21.38
C PHE A 233 10.86 14.49 21.11
N PHE A 234 11.50 13.96 22.14
CA PHE A 234 12.01 12.59 22.15
C PHE A 234 12.08 12.05 23.57
N ASP A 235 11.44 10.90 23.83
CA ASP A 235 11.50 10.25 25.15
C ASP A 235 11.56 8.72 25.04
N GLY A 236 12.09 8.23 23.90
CA GLY A 236 12.12 6.82 23.56
C GLY A 236 10.78 6.09 23.72
N ASN A 237 10.82 4.79 24.05
CA ASN A 237 9.62 3.96 24.21
C ASN A 237 8.96 4.13 25.60
N SER A 238 8.64 5.37 25.98
CA SER A 238 8.10 5.72 27.31
C SER A 238 6.58 5.93 27.34
N ALA A 239 6.05 6.01 28.56
CA ALA A 239 4.66 6.43 28.80
C ALA A 239 4.39 7.90 28.38
N PHE A 240 5.41 8.77 28.39
CA PHE A 240 5.22 10.14 27.92
C PHE A 240 5.08 10.18 26.41
N ARG A 241 5.87 9.41 25.64
CA ARG A 241 5.65 9.25 24.19
C ARG A 241 4.22 8.82 23.87
N GLU A 242 3.70 7.82 24.59
CA GLU A 242 2.31 7.40 24.43
C GLU A 242 1.32 8.54 24.71
N SER A 243 1.55 9.34 25.75
CA SER A 243 0.73 10.51 26.07
C SER A 243 0.81 11.62 25.02
N VAL A 244 1.96 11.77 24.35
CA VAL A 244 2.11 12.68 23.21
C VAL A 244 1.20 12.20 22.09
N LEU A 245 1.30 10.94 21.66
CA LEU A 245 0.44 10.39 20.59
C LEU A 245 -1.05 10.55 20.91
N GLU A 246 -1.47 10.25 22.15
CA GLU A 246 -2.87 10.41 22.59
C GLU A 246 -3.37 11.86 22.63
N SER A 247 -2.45 12.83 22.63
CA SER A 247 -2.80 14.26 22.61
C SER A 247 -3.10 14.80 21.21
N PHE A 248 -2.83 14.02 20.16
CA PHE A 248 -3.07 14.39 18.77
C PHE A 248 -4.29 13.62 18.22
N PRO A 249 -5.07 14.23 17.30
CA PRO A 249 -6.13 13.52 16.61
C PRO A 249 -5.58 12.32 15.83
N PRO A 250 -6.37 11.24 15.66
CA PRO A 250 -6.02 10.18 14.74
C PRO A 250 -5.65 10.73 13.36
N HIS A 251 -4.79 9.99 12.68
CA HIS A 251 -4.20 10.34 11.39
C HIS A 251 -3.20 11.52 11.40
N ALA A 252 -2.66 11.92 12.57
CA ALA A 252 -1.52 12.83 12.60
C ALA A 252 -0.23 12.17 12.05
N ALA A 253 0.60 12.98 11.37
CA ALA A 253 1.90 12.58 10.85
C ALA A 253 3.00 12.75 11.92
N VAL A 254 3.76 11.67 12.16
CA VAL A 254 4.93 11.66 13.05
C VAL A 254 6.18 11.73 12.19
N TYR A 255 6.74 12.93 12.02
CA TYR A 255 8.02 13.10 11.32
C TYR A 255 9.17 12.82 12.27
N GLY A 256 10.23 12.16 11.78
CA GLY A 256 11.40 11.85 12.60
C GLY A 256 11.59 10.35 12.76
N TRP A 257 12.25 9.93 13.84
CA TRP A 257 12.53 8.52 14.09
C TRP A 257 12.51 8.22 15.58
N GLY A 258 11.74 7.20 15.97
CA GLY A 258 11.59 6.79 17.36
C GLY A 258 12.77 5.99 17.90
N ASP A 259 12.61 5.47 19.11
CA ASP A 259 13.60 4.61 19.73
C ASP A 259 13.54 3.17 19.18
N ALA A 260 14.36 2.90 18.17
CA ALA A 260 14.52 1.59 17.57
C ALA A 260 15.48 0.66 18.35
N SER A 261 15.93 1.00 19.57
CA SER A 261 16.89 0.18 20.33
C SER A 261 16.38 -1.23 20.68
N ALA A 262 15.05 -1.41 20.69
CA ALA A 262 14.36 -2.67 20.89
C ALA A 262 13.72 -3.23 19.59
N GLY A 263 14.08 -2.68 18.43
CA GLY A 263 13.41 -2.92 17.15
C GLY A 263 12.53 -1.75 16.74
N GLU A 264 12.47 -1.45 15.43
CA GLU A 264 11.63 -0.37 14.91
C GLU A 264 10.13 -0.64 15.10
N ASP A 265 9.71 -1.91 15.10
CA ASP A 265 8.30 -2.26 15.28
C ASP A 265 7.74 -1.77 16.60
N VAL A 266 8.56 -1.62 17.65
CA VAL A 266 8.09 -1.20 18.97
C VAL A 266 7.40 0.16 18.89
N PHE A 267 8.03 1.15 18.24
CA PHE A 267 7.49 2.50 18.18
C PHE A 267 6.49 2.68 17.04
N VAL A 268 6.69 2.01 15.90
CA VAL A 268 5.78 2.05 14.73
C VAL A 268 4.45 1.37 15.04
N ARG A 269 4.47 0.22 15.73
CA ARG A 269 3.26 -0.48 16.23
C ARG A 269 2.44 0.41 17.14
N THR A 270 3.12 1.08 18.07
CA THR A 270 2.49 1.94 19.06
C THR A 270 1.84 3.17 18.43
N ALA A 271 2.43 3.71 17.35
CA ALA A 271 1.86 4.78 16.54
C ALA A 271 0.67 4.27 15.69
N SER A 272 0.85 3.16 14.97
CA SER A 272 -0.18 2.54 14.11
C SER A 272 -1.45 2.22 14.90
N ALA A 273 -1.32 1.63 16.09
CA ALA A 273 -2.44 1.29 16.97
C ALA A 273 -3.25 2.51 17.46
N ARG A 274 -2.71 3.72 17.34
CA ARG A 274 -3.37 5.00 17.67
C ARG A 274 -3.80 5.78 16.41
N GLY A 275 -3.66 5.16 15.24
CA GLY A 275 -4.00 5.78 13.96
C GLY A 275 -2.99 6.82 13.50
N HIS A 276 -1.72 6.76 13.90
CA HIS A 276 -0.67 7.66 13.41
C HIS A 276 0.29 6.94 12.47
N PHE A 277 0.83 7.68 11.50
CA PHE A 277 1.82 7.17 10.55
C PHE A 277 3.14 7.93 10.68
N THR A 278 4.24 7.23 10.45
CA THR A 278 5.60 7.78 10.62
C THR A 278 6.17 8.21 9.26
N ILE A 279 6.85 9.35 9.20
CA ILE A 279 7.67 9.76 8.07
C ILE A 279 9.13 9.85 8.54
N PRO A 280 10.01 8.91 8.16
CA PRO A 280 11.41 8.91 8.58
C PRO A 280 12.14 10.17 8.09
N ALA A 281 12.45 11.08 9.03
CA ALA A 281 12.96 12.41 8.70
C ALA A 281 13.91 13.02 9.75
N ASP A 282 14.38 12.25 10.74
CA ASP A 282 15.28 12.74 11.79
C ASP A 282 16.66 13.20 11.28
N HIS A 283 17.05 12.74 10.10
CA HIS A 283 18.23 13.19 9.34
C HIS A 283 17.87 14.08 8.13
N ALA A 284 16.61 14.49 7.95
CA ALA A 284 16.22 15.36 6.85
C ALA A 284 16.72 16.80 7.06
N HIS A 285 17.10 17.47 5.99
CA HIS A 285 17.53 18.87 5.98
C HIS A 285 16.73 19.65 4.94
N ASN A 286 16.62 20.97 5.11
CA ASN A 286 16.10 21.89 4.10
C ASN A 286 14.67 21.58 3.62
N LEU A 287 13.87 20.84 4.39
CA LEU A 287 12.46 20.60 4.03
C LEU A 287 11.69 21.92 3.98
N ALA A 288 12.03 22.89 4.84
CA ALA A 288 11.38 24.18 4.86
C ALA A 288 11.50 24.95 3.52
N PRO A 289 12.71 25.22 2.98
CA PRO A 289 12.84 25.85 1.66
C PRO A 289 12.41 24.94 0.49
N LEU A 290 12.60 23.63 0.57
CA LEU A 290 12.21 22.70 -0.51
C LEU A 290 10.70 22.57 -0.67
N SER A 291 9.95 22.60 0.43
CA SER A 291 8.48 22.55 0.43
C SER A 291 7.82 23.79 -0.20
N GLY A 292 8.58 24.86 -0.44
CA GLY A 292 8.03 26.11 -0.96
C GLY A 292 7.66 26.07 -2.44
N PHE A 293 8.15 25.10 -3.21
CA PHE A 293 7.93 25.03 -4.66
C PHE A 293 6.55 24.47 -5.02
N PRO A 294 5.87 24.98 -6.05
CA PRO A 294 4.51 24.55 -6.41
C PRO A 294 4.37 23.04 -6.57
N ILE A 295 3.26 22.48 -6.07
CA ILE A 295 2.85 21.11 -6.35
C ILE A 295 2.30 21.09 -7.77
N VAL A 296 2.95 20.32 -8.64
CA VAL A 296 2.51 20.11 -10.02
C VAL A 296 2.42 18.60 -10.20
N ALA A 297 1.34 18.14 -10.82
CA ALA A 297 1.22 16.74 -11.21
C ALA A 297 2.46 16.32 -12.02
N GLN A 298 3.11 15.29 -11.54
CA GLN A 298 4.32 14.74 -12.13
C GLN A 298 3.96 13.46 -12.88
N SER A 299 4.84 13.01 -13.75
CA SER A 299 4.70 11.70 -14.39
C SER A 299 6.03 11.00 -14.34
N GLN A 300 6.03 9.78 -13.83
CA GLN A 300 7.24 8.96 -13.84
C GLN A 300 7.47 8.37 -15.24
N PRO A 301 8.70 7.99 -15.59
CA PRO A 301 8.93 7.26 -16.83
C PRO A 301 8.17 5.93 -16.84
N ALA A 302 7.49 5.64 -17.94
CA ALA A 302 6.78 4.38 -18.15
C ALA A 302 7.50 3.53 -19.20
N ALA A 303 7.61 2.23 -18.92
CA ALA A 303 8.07 1.25 -19.90
C ALA A 303 7.08 1.14 -21.08
N LEU A 304 7.56 0.64 -22.23
CA LEU A 304 6.70 0.36 -23.37
C LEU A 304 5.68 -0.73 -23.02
N ASN A 305 4.42 -0.51 -23.43
CA ASN A 305 3.35 -1.47 -23.22
C ASN A 305 3.35 -2.57 -24.30
N GLU A 306 4.31 -3.47 -24.22
CA GLU A 306 4.42 -4.63 -25.11
C GLU A 306 3.64 -5.82 -24.57
N PRO A 307 2.77 -6.50 -25.35
CA PRO A 307 2.01 -7.65 -24.87
C PRO A 307 2.87 -8.71 -24.19
N ALA A 308 2.32 -9.44 -23.22
CA ALA A 308 3.03 -10.51 -22.56
C ALA A 308 3.49 -11.58 -23.57
N ASP A 309 4.74 -12.01 -23.45
CA ASP A 309 5.25 -13.15 -24.20
C ASP A 309 4.78 -14.45 -23.52
N PRO A 310 4.08 -15.34 -24.23
CA PRO A 310 3.45 -16.52 -23.65
C PRO A 310 4.40 -17.55 -23.05
N ASN A 311 5.72 -17.47 -23.31
CA ASN A 311 6.71 -18.41 -22.76
C ASN A 311 7.78 -17.70 -21.93
N THR A 312 7.39 -16.66 -21.20
CA THR A 312 8.32 -15.84 -20.42
C THR A 312 7.95 -15.82 -18.95
N HIS A 313 8.97 -15.86 -18.08
CA HIS A 313 8.84 -15.56 -16.66
C HIS A 313 9.27 -14.11 -16.40
N TYR A 314 8.41 -13.32 -15.76
CA TYR A 314 8.66 -11.90 -15.50
C TYR A 314 9.17 -11.67 -14.08
N VAL A 315 10.24 -10.90 -13.93
CA VAL A 315 10.86 -10.62 -12.63
C VAL A 315 11.02 -9.13 -12.42
N ALA A 316 10.59 -8.63 -11.26
CA ALA A 316 10.90 -7.27 -10.82
C ALA A 316 11.83 -7.29 -9.62
N PHE A 317 12.85 -6.43 -9.64
CA PHE A 317 13.68 -6.11 -8.47
C PHE A 317 13.19 -4.81 -7.85
N LEU A 318 13.11 -4.77 -6.52
CA LEU A 318 12.72 -3.59 -5.75
C LEU A 318 13.63 -3.46 -4.53
N PHE A 319 14.20 -2.28 -4.30
CA PHE A 319 14.89 -1.96 -3.04
C PHE A 319 13.88 -1.63 -1.93
N THR A 320 14.19 -2.03 -0.70
CA THR A 320 13.46 -1.64 0.52
C THR A 320 13.68 -0.17 0.90
N ASP A 321 13.05 0.26 2.01
CA ASP A 321 13.19 1.57 2.65
C ASP A 321 12.71 2.74 1.78
N GLY A 322 11.75 2.48 0.89
CA GLY A 322 11.16 3.48 0.00
C GLY A 322 10.40 4.60 0.72
N ASP A 323 10.01 4.40 1.98
CA ASP A 323 9.31 5.35 2.85
C ASP A 323 10.25 6.40 3.46
N ASN A 324 11.55 6.13 3.43
CA ASN A 324 12.57 6.86 4.15
C ASN A 324 12.91 8.21 3.47
N LEU A 325 12.15 9.26 3.82
CA LEU A 325 12.28 10.61 3.25
C LEU A 325 13.69 11.19 3.37
N GLN A 326 14.37 10.98 4.49
CA GLN A 326 15.76 11.42 4.67
C GLN A 326 16.76 10.66 3.81
N TRP A 327 16.53 9.39 3.49
CA TRP A 327 17.39 8.65 2.57
C TRP A 327 17.21 9.13 1.14
N THR A 328 15.97 9.35 0.70
CA THR A 328 15.64 9.94 -0.60
C THR A 328 16.25 11.33 -0.78
N LEU A 329 16.18 12.19 0.25
CA LEU A 329 16.82 13.52 0.20
C LEU A 329 18.35 13.46 0.39
N GLY A 330 18.83 12.41 1.04
CA GLY A 330 20.23 12.23 1.39
C GLY A 330 20.98 11.37 0.38
N ASN A 331 21.48 10.23 0.84
CA ASN A 331 22.52 9.50 0.12
C ASN A 331 22.01 8.61 -1.01
N LEU A 332 20.69 8.38 -1.17
CA LEU A 332 20.16 7.64 -2.32
C LEU A 332 20.72 8.20 -3.63
N GLN A 333 20.64 9.52 -3.80
CA GLN A 333 21.10 10.22 -5.00
C GLN A 333 22.58 10.00 -5.30
N SER A 334 23.45 10.05 -4.28
CA SER A 334 24.90 10.20 -4.45
C SER A 334 25.71 8.91 -4.31
N ASP A 335 25.16 7.85 -3.73
CA ASP A 335 25.90 6.61 -3.48
C ASP A 335 26.07 5.77 -4.76
N LEU A 336 27.28 5.23 -4.96
CA LEU A 336 27.65 4.38 -6.11
C LEU A 336 27.01 2.98 -6.05
N LYS A 337 26.45 2.58 -4.91
CA LYS A 337 25.68 1.34 -4.79
C LYS A 337 24.30 1.44 -5.46
N TRP A 338 23.74 2.66 -5.54
CA TRP A 338 22.34 2.90 -5.89
C TRP A 338 22.20 3.86 -7.08
N TRP A 339 21.64 5.07 -6.88
CA TRP A 339 21.25 5.98 -7.95
C TRP A 339 22.43 6.46 -8.81
N SER A 340 23.60 6.66 -8.18
CA SER A 340 24.83 7.06 -8.87
C SER A 340 25.67 5.87 -9.37
N SER A 341 25.15 4.64 -9.32
CA SER A 341 25.85 3.46 -9.80
C SER A 341 26.07 3.49 -11.31
N PRO A 342 27.24 3.06 -11.83
CA PRO A 342 27.46 2.89 -13.26
C PRO A 342 26.64 1.75 -13.89
N PHE A 343 25.98 0.92 -13.07
CA PHE A 343 25.09 -0.15 -13.52
C PHE A 343 23.63 0.30 -13.72
N ARG A 344 23.24 1.50 -13.25
CA ARG A 344 21.88 2.02 -13.47
C ARG A 344 21.60 2.19 -14.97
N GLY A 345 20.41 1.78 -15.40
CA GLY A 345 19.99 1.81 -16.80
C GLY A 345 20.49 0.65 -17.67
N GLN A 346 21.13 -0.37 -17.09
CA GLN A 346 21.49 -1.61 -17.79
C GLN A 346 20.38 -2.68 -17.74
N PHE A 347 19.45 -2.55 -16.79
CA PHE A 347 18.29 -3.42 -16.58
C PHE A 347 17.15 -2.61 -15.94
N ASP A 348 15.92 -3.09 -16.06
CA ASP A 348 14.76 -2.48 -15.41
C ASP A 348 14.87 -2.61 -13.88
N MET A 349 14.64 -1.52 -13.16
CA MET A 349 14.83 -1.46 -11.71
C MET A 349 13.67 -0.74 -11.02
N GLY A 350 13.20 -1.29 -9.90
CA GLY A 350 12.20 -0.68 -9.02
C GLY A 350 12.82 0.13 -7.88
N TRP A 351 12.25 1.30 -7.61
CA TRP A 351 12.63 2.18 -6.51
C TRP A 351 11.41 2.59 -5.69
N GLY A 352 11.48 2.45 -4.38
CA GLY A 352 10.49 3.07 -3.50
C GLY A 352 10.75 4.57 -3.34
N LEU A 353 9.69 5.37 -3.35
CA LEU A 353 9.72 6.78 -2.96
C LEU A 353 8.61 7.09 -1.95
N PRO A 354 8.84 8.03 -1.01
CA PRO A 354 7.80 8.45 -0.09
C PRO A 354 6.81 9.34 -0.85
N PRO A 355 5.50 8.99 -0.91
CA PRO A 355 4.51 9.77 -1.67
C PRO A 355 4.43 11.23 -1.21
N SER A 356 4.66 11.49 0.09
CA SER A 356 4.68 12.86 0.64
C SER A 356 5.74 13.77 0.01
N LEU A 357 6.75 13.22 -0.67
CA LEU A 357 7.80 13.99 -1.36
C LEU A 357 7.22 14.92 -2.44
N VAL A 358 6.08 14.56 -3.04
CA VAL A 358 5.39 15.41 -4.02
C VAL A 358 4.95 16.75 -3.43
N GLU A 359 4.76 16.81 -2.11
CA GLU A 359 4.44 18.04 -1.39
C GLU A 359 5.63 18.61 -0.61
N SER A 360 6.45 17.75 0.03
CA SER A 360 7.53 18.22 0.92
C SER A 360 8.79 18.65 0.17
N ALA A 361 9.06 18.11 -1.02
CA ALA A 361 10.15 18.52 -1.88
C ALA A 361 9.84 18.21 -3.37
N PRO A 362 8.82 18.85 -3.98
CA PRO A 362 8.34 18.52 -5.32
C PRO A 362 9.44 18.59 -6.39
N THR A 363 10.40 19.51 -6.25
CA THR A 363 11.52 19.65 -7.19
C THR A 363 12.48 18.46 -7.14
N VAL A 364 12.62 17.83 -5.96
CA VAL A 364 13.46 16.64 -5.78
C VAL A 364 12.80 15.42 -6.43
N MET A 365 11.50 15.21 -6.21
CA MET A 365 10.76 14.16 -6.92
C MET A 365 10.89 14.32 -8.44
N LYS A 366 10.71 15.55 -8.92
CA LYS A 366 10.87 15.87 -10.34
C LYS A 366 12.28 15.58 -10.85
N TRP A 367 13.31 15.85 -10.03
CA TRP A 367 14.68 15.52 -10.38
C TRP A 367 14.88 14.00 -10.55
N TYR A 368 14.30 13.17 -9.68
CA TYR A 368 14.35 11.71 -9.82
C TYR A 368 13.70 11.25 -11.13
N TYR A 369 12.52 11.78 -11.48
CA TYR A 369 11.85 11.42 -12.74
C TYR A 369 12.59 11.91 -13.98
N ASP A 370 13.12 13.14 -13.96
CA ASP A 370 13.87 13.67 -15.10
C ASP A 370 15.25 12.99 -15.27
N SER A 371 15.80 12.39 -14.20
CA SER A 371 17.09 11.69 -14.22
C SER A 371 16.98 10.16 -14.29
N ALA A 372 15.77 9.62 -14.23
CA ALA A 372 15.48 8.20 -14.35
C ALA A 372 15.84 7.67 -15.74
N SER A 373 16.32 6.44 -15.79
CA SER A 373 16.57 5.75 -17.05
C SER A 373 15.23 5.43 -17.72
N SER A 374 15.12 5.73 -19.02
CA SER A 374 13.89 5.54 -19.80
C SER A 374 14.19 5.10 -21.25
N GLY A 375 15.29 4.37 -21.44
CA GLY A 375 15.87 4.02 -22.74
C GLY A 375 15.85 2.53 -23.01
N SER A 376 17.01 1.88 -22.95
CA SER A 376 17.14 0.42 -23.07
C SER A 376 16.60 -0.32 -21.85
N ALA A 377 16.56 0.35 -20.71
CA ALA A 377 16.04 -0.14 -19.44
C ALA A 377 15.44 1.04 -18.66
N TYR A 378 14.49 0.72 -17.78
CA TYR A 378 13.65 1.70 -17.09
C TYR A 378 13.89 1.68 -15.57
N ASP A 379 13.98 2.87 -14.97
CA ASP A 379 13.73 3.02 -13.55
C ASP A 379 12.20 3.21 -13.35
N GLY A 380 11.58 2.35 -12.54
CA GLY A 380 10.17 2.45 -12.15
C GLY A 380 10.02 2.73 -10.66
N PHE A 381 9.01 3.51 -10.29
CA PHE A 381 8.81 4.00 -8.93
C PHE A 381 7.50 3.51 -8.31
N VAL A 382 7.60 3.10 -7.05
CA VAL A 382 6.48 2.65 -6.21
C VAL A 382 6.40 3.49 -4.94
N ALA A 383 5.24 3.53 -4.29
CA ALA A 383 5.11 4.12 -2.96
C ALA A 383 5.75 3.18 -1.93
N GLY A 384 6.66 3.70 -1.10
CA GLY A 384 7.30 2.94 -0.02
C GLY A 384 6.35 2.54 1.12
N PRO A 385 6.80 1.69 2.06
CA PRO A 385 5.92 1.06 3.02
C PRO A 385 5.37 2.01 4.09
N SER A 386 4.10 1.98 4.47
CA SER A 386 2.99 1.19 3.89
C SER A 386 2.05 2.11 3.10
N GLY A 387 2.62 3.00 2.28
CA GLY A 387 1.93 4.02 1.49
C GLY A 387 2.27 5.44 1.93
N GLY A 388 1.34 6.15 2.59
CA GLY A 388 1.49 7.58 2.91
C GLY A 388 2.55 7.88 3.98
N GLY A 389 3.08 6.83 4.59
CA GLY A 389 4.17 6.81 5.56
C GLY A 389 4.28 5.40 6.14
N TYR A 390 5.24 5.20 7.04
CA TYR A 390 5.46 3.92 7.68
C TYR A 390 4.42 3.67 8.79
N LEU A 391 3.59 2.65 8.58
CA LEU A 391 2.57 2.14 9.48
C LEU A 391 2.33 0.64 9.22
N TYR A 392 1.64 -0.04 10.14
CA TYR A 392 1.16 -1.41 9.97
C TYR A 392 -0.37 -1.41 9.73
N PRO A 393 -0.86 -1.65 8.50
CA PRO A 393 -2.28 -1.54 8.18
C PRO A 393 -3.17 -2.43 9.06
N SER A 394 -2.73 -3.65 9.38
CA SER A 394 -3.46 -4.59 10.24
C SER A 394 -3.67 -4.10 11.67
N LEU A 395 -2.84 -3.16 12.14
CA LEU A 395 -2.91 -2.60 13.49
C LEU A 395 -3.52 -1.20 13.51
N PHE A 396 -3.74 -0.61 12.34
CA PHE A 396 -4.33 0.71 12.21
C PHE A 396 -5.85 0.62 12.42
N PRO A 397 -6.47 1.53 13.22
CA PRO A 397 -7.92 1.57 13.33
C PRO A 397 -8.56 1.71 11.94
N ARG A 398 -9.54 0.86 11.61
CA ARG A 398 -10.09 0.76 10.24
C ARG A 398 -10.64 2.08 9.71
N ASP A 399 -11.42 2.81 10.51
CA ASP A 399 -11.97 4.13 10.12
C ASP A 399 -10.87 5.16 9.83
N ASP A 400 -9.76 5.12 10.59
CA ASP A 400 -8.63 6.03 10.38
C ASP A 400 -7.79 5.61 9.16
N LEU A 401 -7.71 4.30 8.87
CA LEU A 401 -7.01 3.76 7.70
C LEU A 401 -7.68 4.21 6.39
N GLU A 402 -9.02 4.24 6.34
CA GLU A 402 -9.74 4.80 5.19
C GLU A 402 -9.35 6.27 4.94
N THR A 403 -9.23 7.05 6.00
CA THR A 403 -8.78 8.47 5.92
C THR A 403 -7.35 8.56 5.40
N HIS A 404 -6.46 7.69 5.89
CA HIS A 404 -5.07 7.62 5.43
C HIS A 404 -4.97 7.29 3.96
N VAL A 405 -5.65 6.23 3.53
CA VAL A 405 -5.58 5.72 2.18
C VAL A 405 -6.23 6.69 1.18
N ALA A 406 -7.27 7.43 1.58
CA ALA A 406 -7.82 8.50 0.76
C ALA A 406 -6.79 9.63 0.51
N GLN A 407 -6.02 10.03 1.54
CA GLN A 407 -4.95 11.01 1.39
C GLN A 407 -3.79 10.48 0.54
N LEU A 408 -3.42 9.21 0.73
CA LEU A 408 -2.44 8.50 -0.09
C LEU A 408 -2.85 8.51 -1.57
N GLY A 409 -4.11 8.23 -1.88
CA GLY A 409 -4.62 8.27 -3.26
C GLY A 409 -4.37 9.61 -3.95
N LEU A 410 -4.54 10.73 -3.23
CA LEU A 410 -4.24 12.07 -3.76
C LEU A 410 -2.75 12.28 -4.03
N TRP A 411 -1.88 11.85 -3.11
CA TRP A 411 -0.44 11.94 -3.31
C TRP A 411 0.03 11.06 -4.47
N MET A 412 -0.53 9.86 -4.59
CA MET A 412 -0.24 8.94 -5.68
C MET A 412 -0.67 9.49 -7.04
N GLU A 413 -1.85 10.11 -7.13
CA GLU A 413 -2.29 10.79 -8.36
C GLU A 413 -1.35 11.96 -8.74
N GLN A 414 -0.93 12.77 -7.77
CA GLN A 414 -0.02 13.89 -8.02
C GLN A 414 1.40 13.44 -8.39
N ALA A 415 1.86 12.34 -7.80
CA ALA A 415 3.19 11.78 -8.02
C ALA A 415 3.25 10.81 -9.20
N ASP A 416 2.11 10.37 -9.76
CA ASP A 416 2.04 9.27 -10.73
C ASP A 416 2.65 7.97 -10.17
N LEU A 417 2.35 7.65 -8.91
CA LEU A 417 2.67 6.36 -8.29
C LEU A 417 1.44 5.46 -8.38
N SER A 418 1.61 4.19 -8.74
CA SER A 418 0.49 3.25 -8.90
C SER A 418 0.58 1.96 -8.09
N VAL A 419 1.76 1.62 -7.57
CA VAL A 419 1.98 0.42 -6.76
C VAL A 419 2.42 0.83 -5.37
N VAL A 420 1.90 0.15 -4.35
CA VAL A 420 2.22 0.41 -2.94
C VAL A 420 2.94 -0.79 -2.34
N GLU A 421 4.12 -0.56 -1.78
CA GLU A 421 4.78 -1.50 -0.87
C GLU A 421 4.06 -1.46 0.48
N ILE A 422 3.77 -2.63 1.05
CA ILE A 422 3.10 -2.79 2.34
C ILE A 422 4.03 -3.59 3.23
N LEU A 423 4.31 -3.09 4.43
CA LEU A 423 5.01 -3.85 5.46
C LEU A 423 4.03 -4.10 6.61
N ASP A 424 3.77 -5.36 6.93
CA ASP A 424 2.76 -5.73 7.91
C ASP A 424 2.98 -7.13 8.51
N PHE A 425 2.04 -7.60 9.33
CA PHE A 425 2.08 -8.87 10.05
C PHE A 425 0.91 -9.78 9.67
N TYR A 426 1.20 -10.89 9.02
CA TYR A 426 0.27 -11.98 8.69
C TYR A 426 -1.07 -11.56 8.07
N SER A 427 -1.15 -10.39 7.44
CA SER A 427 -2.39 -9.78 6.99
C SER A 427 -2.65 -9.95 5.50
N GLN A 428 -1.75 -10.59 4.74
CA GLN A 428 -1.92 -10.72 3.28
C GLN A 428 -3.25 -11.35 2.87
N LEU A 429 -3.83 -12.25 3.69
CA LEU A 429 -5.11 -12.90 3.38
C LEU A 429 -6.35 -12.08 3.81
N ASP A 430 -6.17 -10.94 4.47
CA ASP A 430 -7.24 -10.03 4.89
C ASP A 430 -7.68 -9.15 3.70
N ILE A 431 -8.56 -9.68 2.86
CA ILE A 431 -9.03 -8.97 1.66
C ILE A 431 -9.80 -7.70 2.02
N ASP A 432 -10.54 -7.66 3.13
CA ASP A 432 -11.26 -6.46 3.57
C ASP A 432 -10.29 -5.31 3.91
N LEU A 433 -9.10 -5.63 4.45
CA LEU A 433 -8.01 -4.67 4.62
C LEU A 433 -7.51 -4.14 3.29
N TRP A 434 -7.28 -5.02 2.32
CA TRP A 434 -6.76 -4.62 1.01
C TRP A 434 -7.79 -3.88 0.17
N ASP A 435 -9.07 -4.17 0.31
CA ASP A 435 -10.18 -3.43 -0.32
C ASP A 435 -10.14 -1.94 0.04
N THR A 436 -9.66 -1.60 1.24
CA THR A 436 -9.42 -0.19 1.62
C THR A 436 -8.43 0.48 0.66
N TYR A 437 -7.29 -0.16 0.38
CA TYR A 437 -6.26 0.31 -0.55
C TYR A 437 -6.70 0.21 -2.02
N THR A 438 -7.13 -0.96 -2.45
CA THR A 438 -7.43 -1.27 -3.85
C THR A 438 -8.73 -0.61 -4.34
N SER A 439 -9.56 -0.07 -3.44
CA SER A 439 -10.68 0.81 -3.84
C SER A 439 -10.24 2.17 -4.40
N GLN A 440 -9.01 2.63 -4.12
CA GLN A 440 -8.49 3.87 -4.69
C GLN A 440 -8.14 3.68 -6.17
N GLU A 441 -8.61 4.59 -7.03
CA GLU A 441 -8.36 4.49 -8.48
C GLU A 441 -6.86 4.58 -8.82
N ALA A 442 -6.09 5.40 -8.09
CA ALA A 442 -4.65 5.57 -8.31
C ALA A 442 -3.82 4.34 -7.92
N ILE A 443 -4.32 3.46 -7.05
CA ILE A 443 -3.62 2.26 -6.62
C ILE A 443 -3.98 1.12 -7.56
N GLU A 444 -3.01 0.51 -8.22
CA GLU A 444 -3.20 -0.58 -9.19
C GLU A 444 -2.78 -1.95 -8.65
N GLY A 445 -1.97 -2.00 -7.60
CA GLY A 445 -1.55 -3.24 -6.95
C GLY A 445 -0.72 -2.99 -5.71
N LEU A 446 -0.56 -4.02 -4.89
CA LEU A 446 0.20 -3.98 -3.63
C LEU A 446 1.34 -5.00 -3.68
N ILE A 447 2.50 -4.64 -3.12
CA ILE A 447 3.60 -5.57 -2.84
C ILE A 447 3.64 -5.75 -1.32
N TYR A 448 3.20 -6.93 -0.85
CA TYR A 448 3.11 -7.26 0.57
C TYR A 448 4.41 -7.87 1.09
N LEU A 449 4.99 -7.24 2.11
CA LEU A 449 6.17 -7.69 2.82
C LEU A 449 5.78 -8.10 4.24
N GLU A 450 6.10 -9.34 4.60
CA GLU A 450 5.97 -9.78 5.99
C GLU A 450 7.13 -9.21 6.83
N TYR A 451 6.77 -8.55 7.93
CA TYR A 451 7.76 -8.02 8.86
C TYR A 451 8.60 -9.16 9.46
N GLY A 452 9.93 -8.97 9.46
CA GLY A 452 10.91 -9.99 9.86
C GLY A 452 11.36 -10.92 8.72
N ASP A 453 10.48 -11.30 7.79
CA ASP A 453 10.84 -12.03 6.58
C ASP A 453 10.07 -11.53 5.36
N HIS A 454 10.64 -10.55 4.65
CA HIS A 454 9.95 -9.85 3.55
C HIS A 454 9.62 -10.74 2.34
N ALA A 455 10.08 -12.00 2.30
CA ALA A 455 9.72 -12.96 1.27
C ALA A 455 8.75 -14.04 1.77
N LEU A 456 8.31 -13.98 3.03
CA LEU A 456 7.14 -14.73 3.47
C LEU A 456 5.90 -13.88 3.22
N PRO A 457 4.78 -14.49 2.84
CA PRO A 457 4.62 -15.85 2.29
C PRO A 457 5.17 -15.95 0.84
N GLN A 458 6.06 -16.89 0.56
CA GLN A 458 6.80 -16.96 -0.71
C GLN A 458 5.88 -17.01 -1.95
N ALA A 459 5.98 -15.97 -2.79
CA ALA A 459 5.30 -15.83 -4.08
C ALA A 459 3.77 -15.86 -4.06
N ARG A 460 3.16 -15.82 -2.87
CA ARG A 460 1.70 -15.89 -2.75
C ARG A 460 1.08 -14.63 -3.32
N VAL A 461 0.02 -14.79 -4.09
CA VAL A 461 -0.76 -13.68 -4.66
C VAL A 461 -2.20 -13.87 -4.28
N VAL A 462 -2.82 -12.80 -3.78
CA VAL A 462 -4.28 -12.70 -3.63
C VAL A 462 -4.79 -11.50 -4.40
N TRP A 463 -6.09 -11.45 -4.66
CA TRP A 463 -6.71 -10.41 -5.45
C TRP A 463 -7.78 -9.68 -4.65
N SER A 464 -7.78 -8.36 -4.77
CA SER A 464 -8.70 -7.45 -4.09
C SER A 464 -9.12 -6.38 -5.09
N GLN A 465 -10.42 -6.20 -5.32
CA GLN A 465 -10.98 -5.27 -6.31
C GLN A 465 -10.33 -5.36 -7.72
N GLY A 466 -10.00 -6.58 -8.18
CA GLY A 466 -9.34 -6.82 -9.47
C GLY A 466 -7.88 -6.34 -9.53
N LYS A 467 -7.23 -6.16 -8.37
CA LYS A 467 -5.85 -5.70 -8.23
C LYS A 467 -5.05 -6.72 -7.41
N PRO A 468 -3.82 -7.06 -7.81
CA PRO A 468 -3.03 -8.08 -7.15
C PRO A 468 -2.38 -7.55 -5.87
N VAL A 469 -2.32 -8.40 -4.84
CA VAL A 469 -1.56 -8.23 -3.61
C VAL A 469 -0.46 -9.30 -3.59
N ILE A 470 0.76 -8.89 -3.92
CA ILE A 470 1.85 -9.78 -4.32
C ILE A 470 2.87 -9.89 -3.18
N ALA A 471 3.11 -11.10 -2.68
CA ALA A 471 4.24 -11.34 -1.79
C ALA A 471 5.50 -11.69 -2.61
N PRO A 472 6.71 -11.22 -2.23
CA PRO A 472 7.93 -11.57 -2.93
C PRO A 472 8.18 -13.08 -2.98
N ARG A 473 8.72 -13.56 -4.11
CA ARG A 473 9.12 -14.97 -4.25
C ARG A 473 10.40 -15.24 -3.46
N VAL A 474 11.27 -14.24 -3.38
CA VAL A 474 12.59 -14.34 -2.76
C VAL A 474 13.07 -12.93 -2.38
N LYS A 475 14.00 -12.86 -1.43
CA LYS A 475 14.69 -11.64 -1.04
C LYS A 475 16.20 -11.80 -1.20
N LEU A 476 16.89 -10.69 -1.41
CA LEU A 476 18.35 -10.60 -1.27
C LEU A 476 18.64 -9.89 0.05
N TRP A 477 19.16 -10.64 1.04
CA TRP A 477 19.32 -10.15 2.41
C TRP A 477 20.45 -10.87 3.15
N ASN A 478 21.38 -10.12 3.74
CA ASN A 478 22.49 -10.68 4.49
C ASN A 478 22.07 -11.34 5.82
N GLY A 479 22.56 -12.55 6.06
CA GLY A 479 22.34 -13.24 7.33
C GLY A 479 20.99 -13.94 7.49
N LEU A 480 20.14 -13.89 6.47
CA LEU A 480 18.89 -14.66 6.40
C LEU A 480 19.07 -15.88 5.48
N ALA A 481 18.48 -17.01 5.86
CA ALA A 481 18.55 -18.23 5.08
C ALA A 481 17.87 -18.04 3.71
N ASN A 482 18.36 -18.72 2.67
CA ASN A 482 17.75 -18.73 1.34
C ASN A 482 17.56 -17.32 0.73
N SER A 483 18.46 -16.39 1.08
CA SER A 483 18.36 -14.96 0.73
C SER A 483 19.60 -14.47 -0.04
N ASP A 484 20.22 -15.37 -0.80
CA ASP A 484 21.46 -15.13 -1.55
C ASP A 484 21.25 -15.23 -3.08
N ALA A 485 22.23 -14.73 -3.83
CA ALA A 485 22.24 -14.72 -5.29
C ALA A 485 21.95 -16.08 -5.94
N ALA A 486 22.51 -17.18 -5.41
CA ALA A 486 22.32 -18.51 -5.98
C ALA A 486 20.89 -19.00 -5.74
N THR A 487 20.34 -18.71 -4.57
CA THR A 487 18.93 -19.01 -4.26
C THR A 487 17.98 -18.23 -5.17
N ILE A 488 18.23 -16.94 -5.40
CA ILE A 488 17.41 -16.11 -6.31
C ILE A 488 17.45 -16.68 -7.72
N ALA A 489 18.63 -16.93 -8.26
CA ALA A 489 18.81 -17.53 -9.58
C ALA A 489 18.10 -18.88 -9.69
N SER A 490 18.25 -19.75 -8.68
CA SER A 490 17.59 -21.06 -8.68
C SER A 490 16.07 -20.93 -8.71
N ARG A 491 15.48 -20.10 -7.84
CA ARG A 491 14.02 -19.95 -7.72
C ARG A 491 13.40 -19.32 -8.96
N VAL A 492 14.03 -18.28 -9.49
CA VAL A 492 13.57 -17.60 -10.71
C VAL A 492 13.69 -18.54 -11.91
N ASN A 493 14.84 -19.21 -12.09
CA ASN A 493 15.04 -20.11 -13.23
C ASN A 493 14.19 -21.38 -13.17
N SER A 494 13.65 -21.75 -12.00
CA SER A 494 12.73 -22.89 -11.87
C SER A 494 11.25 -22.49 -11.93
N ALA A 495 10.92 -21.20 -11.91
CA ALA A 495 9.53 -20.74 -11.86
C ALA A 495 8.82 -20.85 -13.23
N PRO A 496 7.50 -21.05 -13.28
CA PRO A 496 6.77 -21.25 -14.54
C PRO A 496 6.92 -20.12 -15.56
N ARG A 497 6.82 -20.46 -16.86
CA ARG A 497 6.89 -19.55 -18.03
C ARG A 497 5.51 -19.30 -18.61
N ASP A 498 4.58 -18.90 -17.75
CA ASP A 498 3.18 -18.71 -18.12
C ASP A 498 2.66 -17.38 -17.57
N PRO A 499 2.56 -16.32 -18.39
CA PRO A 499 2.03 -15.03 -17.94
C PRO A 499 0.52 -15.07 -17.63
N SER A 500 -0.19 -16.14 -17.94
CA SER A 500 -1.58 -16.31 -17.49
C SER A 500 -1.69 -16.77 -16.04
N SER A 501 -0.59 -17.19 -15.42
CA SER A 501 -0.56 -17.58 -14.01
C SER A 501 0.25 -16.59 -13.20
N HIS A 502 -0.16 -16.35 -11.95
CA HIS A 502 0.68 -15.57 -11.03
C HIS A 502 2.03 -16.26 -10.75
N GLU A 503 2.16 -17.56 -11.00
CA GLU A 503 3.46 -18.27 -10.94
C GLU A 503 4.44 -17.87 -12.04
N GLY A 504 3.96 -17.24 -13.13
CA GLY A 504 4.78 -16.64 -14.18
C GLY A 504 5.49 -15.35 -13.77
N TYR A 505 5.32 -14.91 -12.52
CA TYR A 505 5.83 -13.65 -12.00
C TYR A 505 6.62 -13.83 -10.70
N SER A 506 7.63 -12.99 -10.53
CA SER A 506 8.42 -12.91 -9.29
C SER A 506 8.76 -11.47 -8.93
N VAL A 507 8.51 -11.09 -7.68
CA VAL A 507 9.17 -9.93 -7.06
C VAL A 507 10.38 -10.43 -6.27
N VAL A 508 11.53 -9.79 -6.48
CA VAL A 508 12.75 -9.94 -5.70
C VAL A 508 12.95 -8.67 -4.88
N ILE A 509 12.71 -8.75 -3.57
CA ILE A 509 12.92 -7.62 -2.66
C ILE A 509 14.39 -7.60 -2.21
N VAL A 510 15.01 -6.43 -2.22
CA VAL A 510 16.46 -6.28 -2.00
C VAL A 510 16.72 -5.35 -0.82
N GLY A 511 17.42 -5.84 0.20
CA GLY A 511 17.86 -5.01 1.33
C GLY A 511 18.80 -3.91 0.86
N VAL A 512 18.36 -2.66 0.97
CA VAL A 512 19.05 -1.53 0.33
C VAL A 512 20.39 -1.21 1.00
N TRP A 513 20.51 -1.46 2.31
CA TRP A 513 21.70 -1.11 3.09
C TRP A 513 22.88 -2.03 2.79
N GLU A 514 22.60 -3.27 2.40
CA GLU A 514 23.59 -4.32 2.23
C GLU A 514 23.99 -4.58 0.77
N HIS A 515 23.12 -4.25 -0.19
CA HIS A 515 23.25 -4.68 -1.58
C HIS A 515 23.38 -3.50 -2.57
N SER A 516 23.73 -3.81 -3.82
CA SER A 516 24.04 -2.82 -4.86
C SER A 516 23.53 -3.24 -6.24
N LEU A 517 23.42 -2.27 -7.17
CA LEU A 517 23.05 -2.56 -8.56
C LEU A 517 24.07 -3.46 -9.29
N GLU A 518 25.35 -3.43 -8.91
CA GLU A 518 26.37 -4.33 -9.48
C GLU A 518 26.07 -5.81 -9.13
N GLU A 519 25.64 -6.06 -7.89
CA GLU A 519 25.27 -7.40 -7.43
C GLU A 519 24.00 -7.88 -8.13
N ILE A 520 22.99 -7.01 -8.25
CA ILE A 520 21.74 -7.31 -8.98
C ILE A 520 22.06 -7.65 -10.45
N GLN A 521 22.89 -6.84 -11.13
CA GLN A 521 23.32 -7.15 -12.50
C GLN A 521 24.00 -8.53 -12.60
N SER A 522 24.83 -8.87 -11.61
CA SER A 522 25.51 -10.16 -11.56
C SER A 522 24.54 -11.34 -11.40
N ILE A 523 23.46 -11.16 -10.62
CA ILE A 523 22.37 -12.13 -10.50
C ILE A 523 21.62 -12.27 -11.81
N ILE A 524 21.21 -11.16 -12.43
CA ILE A 524 20.47 -11.14 -13.71
C ILE A 524 21.24 -11.90 -14.79
N ASN A 525 22.57 -11.78 -14.83
CA ASN A 525 23.42 -12.50 -15.79
C ASN A 525 23.38 -14.05 -15.64
N THR A 526 22.78 -14.57 -14.56
CA THR A 526 22.60 -16.01 -14.33
C THR A 526 21.20 -16.51 -14.70
N PHE A 527 20.29 -15.60 -15.08
CA PHE A 527 18.94 -15.97 -15.48
C PHE A 527 18.93 -16.66 -16.85
N SER A 528 17.97 -17.56 -17.03
CA SER A 528 17.70 -18.21 -18.31
C SER A 528 17.17 -17.19 -19.34
N PRO A 529 17.35 -17.42 -20.66
CA PRO A 529 16.97 -16.45 -21.70
C PRO A 529 15.47 -16.12 -21.80
N ASP A 530 14.63 -16.95 -21.19
CA ASP A 530 13.17 -16.86 -21.09
C ASP A 530 12.71 -16.13 -19.81
N VAL A 531 13.64 -15.53 -19.07
CA VAL A 531 13.35 -14.65 -17.94
C VAL A 531 13.53 -13.20 -18.38
N GLN A 532 12.50 -12.39 -18.20
CA GLN A 532 12.53 -10.97 -18.50
C GLN A 532 12.46 -10.14 -17.23
N VAL A 533 13.46 -9.29 -17.02
CA VAL A 533 13.45 -8.29 -15.95
C VAL A 533 12.60 -7.10 -16.38
N VAL A 534 11.65 -6.70 -15.53
CA VAL A 534 10.73 -5.58 -15.74
C VAL A 534 10.61 -4.74 -14.47
N THR A 535 10.10 -3.51 -14.58
CA THR A 535 9.80 -2.69 -13.38
C THR A 535 8.63 -3.29 -12.58
N PRO A 536 8.50 -3.00 -11.27
CA PRO A 536 7.37 -3.47 -10.47
C PRO A 536 6.01 -3.01 -11.03
N ASN A 537 5.93 -1.77 -11.53
CA ASN A 537 4.71 -1.23 -12.15
C ASN A 537 4.32 -2.05 -13.39
N ARG A 538 5.31 -2.37 -14.24
CA ARG A 538 5.08 -3.20 -15.43
C ARG A 538 4.68 -4.62 -15.07
N LEU A 539 5.26 -5.19 -14.01
CA LEU A 539 4.88 -6.50 -13.50
C LEU A 539 3.41 -6.53 -13.07
N VAL A 540 2.97 -5.53 -12.29
CA VAL A 540 1.55 -5.40 -11.88
C VAL A 540 0.62 -5.21 -13.08
N GLU A 541 1.01 -4.37 -14.05
CA GLU A 541 0.24 -4.17 -15.29
C GLU A 541 0.08 -5.48 -16.08
N LEU A 542 1.17 -6.23 -16.26
CA LEU A 542 1.15 -7.53 -16.92
C LEU A 542 0.24 -8.51 -16.19
N MET A 543 0.33 -8.59 -14.86
CA MET A 543 -0.53 -9.50 -14.08
C MET A 543 -2.01 -9.14 -14.26
N ARG A 544 -2.38 -7.87 -14.13
CA ARG A 544 -3.77 -7.41 -14.32
C ARG A 544 -4.28 -7.67 -15.74
N GLY A 545 -3.41 -7.60 -16.74
CA GLY A 545 -3.79 -7.83 -18.13
C GLY A 545 -3.88 -9.30 -18.54
N ASN A 546 -3.22 -10.22 -17.82
CA ASN A 546 -3.01 -11.60 -18.31
C ASN A 546 -3.41 -12.69 -17.32
N VAL A 547 -3.36 -12.45 -16.00
CA VAL A 547 -3.78 -13.45 -15.01
C VAL A 547 -5.29 -13.41 -14.85
N PRO A 548 -6.03 -14.52 -15.06
CA PRO A 548 -7.47 -14.56 -14.87
C PRO A 548 -7.87 -14.26 -13.41
N HIS A 549 -8.79 -13.32 -13.21
CA HIS A 549 -9.24 -12.90 -11.87
C HIS A 549 -10.70 -12.41 -11.83
N ASP A 550 -11.51 -12.73 -12.84
CA ASP A 550 -12.93 -12.37 -12.88
C ASP A 550 -13.76 -13.21 -11.89
N ALA A 551 -13.33 -14.45 -11.62
CA ALA A 551 -13.79 -15.24 -10.49
C ALA A 551 -12.84 -15.03 -9.31
N ALA A 552 -13.11 -14.00 -8.50
CA ALA A 552 -12.31 -13.67 -7.32
C ALA A 552 -13.20 -13.44 -6.10
N PHE A 553 -13.00 -14.23 -5.05
CA PHE A 553 -13.68 -14.06 -3.78
C PHE A 553 -12.80 -14.50 -2.60
N ALA A 554 -13.14 -14.01 -1.42
CA ALA A 554 -12.56 -14.42 -0.15
C ALA A 554 -13.66 -14.45 0.91
N TYR A 555 -13.77 -15.57 1.63
CA TYR A 555 -14.73 -15.73 2.72
C TYR A 555 -14.00 -16.15 4.00
N ASP A 556 -14.32 -15.48 5.11
CA ASP A 556 -13.94 -15.91 6.45
C ASP A 556 -15.17 -16.45 7.20
N PHE A 557 -15.22 -17.77 7.40
CA PHE A 557 -16.30 -18.45 8.11
C PHE A 557 -16.10 -18.48 9.62
N THR A 558 -15.08 -17.79 10.14
CA THR A 558 -14.82 -17.64 11.58
C THR A 558 -15.30 -16.29 12.14
N ALA A 559 -15.57 -15.33 11.26
CA ALA A 559 -16.03 -13.99 11.59
C ALA A 559 -17.45 -13.97 12.19
N GLY A 560 -17.88 -12.80 12.69
CA GLY A 560 -19.20 -12.64 13.32
C GLY A 560 -20.37 -12.87 12.35
N ASP A 561 -20.16 -12.62 11.07
CA ASP A 561 -21.07 -12.74 9.93
C ASP A 561 -20.69 -13.90 8.99
N PHE A 562 -20.17 -14.99 9.56
CA PHE A 562 -19.67 -16.18 8.86
C PHE A 562 -20.60 -16.89 7.85
N GLN A 563 -21.87 -16.52 7.77
CA GLN A 563 -22.83 -17.14 6.85
C GLN A 563 -22.95 -16.31 5.59
N THR A 564 -22.70 -16.92 4.43
CA THR A 564 -22.88 -16.25 3.14
C THR A 564 -23.98 -16.90 2.31
N ALA A 565 -24.66 -16.08 1.51
CA ALA A 565 -25.57 -16.55 0.47
C ALA A 565 -24.83 -17.05 -0.78
N ASP A 566 -23.54 -16.75 -0.90
CA ASP A 566 -22.72 -17.06 -2.09
C ASP A 566 -22.22 -18.51 -2.12
N LEU A 567 -22.60 -19.32 -1.12
CA LEU A 567 -22.43 -20.76 -1.11
C LEU A 567 -23.79 -21.48 -1.16
N ASN A 568 -23.89 -22.48 -2.04
CA ASN A 568 -24.99 -23.42 -2.02
C ASN A 568 -24.63 -24.66 -1.20
N LEU A 569 -25.32 -24.87 -0.09
CA LEU A 569 -25.14 -26.04 0.77
C LEU A 569 -26.06 -27.18 0.34
N VAL A 570 -25.52 -28.39 0.23
CA VAL A 570 -26.23 -29.60 -0.21
C VAL A 570 -26.02 -30.72 0.80
N GLY A 571 -27.05 -31.55 0.98
CA GLY A 571 -26.99 -32.71 1.87
C GLY A 571 -26.94 -32.29 3.33
N ASP A 572 -25.96 -32.81 4.06
CA ASP A 572 -25.77 -32.60 5.49
C ASP A 572 -24.92 -31.37 5.83
N ALA A 573 -24.50 -30.56 4.85
CA ALA A 573 -23.71 -29.36 5.10
C ALA A 573 -24.54 -28.24 5.75
N PHE A 574 -23.97 -27.56 6.75
CA PHE A 574 -24.64 -26.50 7.51
C PHE A 574 -23.67 -25.53 8.18
N TRP A 575 -24.19 -24.34 8.52
CA TRP A 575 -23.50 -23.35 9.33
C TRP A 575 -23.67 -23.67 10.82
N THR A 576 -22.59 -23.62 11.61
CA THR A 576 -22.68 -23.86 13.06
C THR A 576 -21.77 -22.96 13.89
N THR A 577 -22.11 -22.85 15.16
CA THR A 577 -21.34 -22.15 16.19
C THR A 577 -21.08 -23.10 17.35
N ASP A 578 -19.83 -23.55 17.51
CA ASP A 578 -19.40 -24.47 18.55
C ASP A 578 -18.54 -23.73 19.58
N SER A 579 -19.05 -23.58 20.80
CA SER A 579 -18.41 -22.78 21.85
C SER A 579 -17.46 -23.56 22.76
N ASP A 580 -17.03 -24.75 22.36
CA ASP A 580 -16.14 -25.58 23.18
C ASP A 580 -14.67 -25.15 23.04
N ALA A 581 -13.82 -25.74 23.90
CA ALA A 581 -12.42 -25.37 23.99
C ALA A 581 -11.60 -25.76 22.75
N GLY A 582 -12.04 -26.75 21.95
CA GLY A 582 -11.37 -27.16 20.72
C GLY A 582 -11.51 -26.14 19.59
N PHE A 583 -12.39 -25.15 19.77
CA PHE A 583 -12.72 -24.17 18.76
C PHE A 583 -12.61 -22.71 19.23
N ALA A 584 -12.21 -22.48 20.48
CA ALA A 584 -11.93 -21.13 20.96
C ALA A 584 -10.63 -20.61 20.31
N ALA A 585 -10.53 -19.35 19.87
CA ALA A 585 -11.46 -18.23 20.07
C ALA A 585 -12.52 -18.06 18.96
N HIS A 586 -12.56 -18.96 17.97
CA HIS A 586 -13.34 -18.82 16.74
C HIS A 586 -14.44 -19.89 16.64
N PRO A 587 -15.61 -19.68 17.27
CA PRO A 587 -16.65 -20.70 17.38
C PRO A 587 -17.49 -20.87 16.11
N ASN A 588 -17.42 -19.98 15.14
CA ASN A 588 -18.18 -20.07 13.89
C ASN A 588 -17.47 -20.92 12.83
N ARG A 589 -18.23 -21.64 11.99
CA ARG A 589 -17.69 -22.48 10.90
C ARG A 589 -18.73 -22.87 9.84
N LEU A 590 -18.24 -23.21 8.65
CA LEU A 590 -18.93 -24.03 7.67
C LEU A 590 -18.63 -25.50 7.95
N ARG A 591 -19.65 -26.30 8.27
CA ARG A 591 -19.52 -27.74 8.52
C ARG A 591 -20.09 -28.54 7.36
N LEU A 592 -19.28 -29.38 6.73
CA LEU A 592 -19.73 -30.27 5.64
C LEU A 592 -20.44 -31.51 6.20
N THR A 593 -19.87 -32.13 7.23
CA THR A 593 -20.52 -33.19 8.01
C THR A 593 -20.12 -33.06 9.49
N ASN A 594 -20.99 -33.51 10.38
CA ASN A 594 -20.65 -33.65 11.79
C ASN A 594 -20.23 -35.11 12.08
N ASN A 595 -19.80 -35.35 13.32
CA ASN A 595 -19.45 -36.67 13.85
C ASN A 595 -20.68 -37.58 14.06
N GLY A 596 -21.48 -37.75 13.01
CA GLY A 596 -22.62 -38.66 12.89
C GLY A 596 -22.38 -39.63 11.74
N GLY A 597 -23.05 -40.79 11.75
CA GLY A 597 -22.80 -41.85 10.77
C GLY A 597 -23.60 -41.70 9.48
N GLY A 598 -22.96 -41.96 8.34
CA GLY A 598 -23.60 -42.04 7.02
C GLY A 598 -24.01 -40.67 6.44
N LEU A 599 -23.35 -39.59 6.85
CA LEU A 599 -23.64 -38.23 6.40
C LEU A 599 -22.85 -37.90 5.13
N VAL A 600 -23.45 -37.11 4.24
CA VAL A 600 -22.79 -36.57 3.03
C VAL A 600 -23.22 -35.13 2.85
N GLY A 601 -22.26 -34.20 2.88
CA GLY A 601 -22.53 -32.79 2.69
C GLY A 601 -21.54 -32.13 1.74
N SER A 602 -22.05 -31.16 0.98
CA SER A 602 -21.26 -30.37 0.05
C SER A 602 -21.58 -28.88 0.17
N ALA A 603 -20.60 -28.05 -0.19
CA ALA A 603 -20.73 -26.61 -0.28
C ALA A 603 -20.10 -26.11 -1.58
N TRP A 604 -20.88 -25.47 -2.44
CA TRP A 604 -20.47 -25.04 -3.77
C TRP A 604 -20.51 -23.53 -3.90
N ALA A 605 -19.47 -22.92 -4.48
CA ALA A 605 -19.52 -21.51 -4.86
C ALA A 605 -20.63 -21.25 -5.88
N GLN A 606 -21.33 -20.12 -5.73
CA GLN A 606 -22.27 -19.67 -6.75
C GLN A 606 -21.59 -19.15 -8.01
N GLN A 607 -20.39 -18.58 -7.87
CA GLN A 607 -19.60 -18.13 -9.00
C GLN A 607 -18.89 -19.33 -9.64
N ASN A 608 -19.08 -19.51 -10.95
CA ASN A 608 -18.37 -20.52 -11.72
C ASN A 608 -16.94 -20.07 -12.06
N LEU A 609 -16.03 -21.04 -12.09
CA LEU A 609 -14.62 -20.90 -12.45
C LEU A 609 -14.41 -21.48 -13.86
N ASP A 610 -13.76 -20.77 -14.76
CA ASP A 610 -13.20 -21.36 -15.98
C ASP A 610 -11.94 -22.14 -15.64
N ALA A 611 -12.12 -23.44 -15.36
CA ALA A 611 -11.05 -24.30 -14.89
C ALA A 611 -10.02 -24.68 -15.97
N SER A 612 -10.27 -24.31 -17.23
CA SER A 612 -9.30 -24.47 -18.32
C SER A 612 -8.18 -23.44 -18.29
N GLN A 613 -8.40 -22.32 -17.58
CA GLN A 613 -7.41 -21.27 -17.39
C GLN A 613 -6.62 -21.46 -16.10
N SER A 614 -5.53 -20.72 -15.92
CA SER A 614 -4.80 -20.70 -14.65
C SER A 614 -5.67 -20.13 -13.53
N TRP A 615 -5.57 -20.72 -12.34
CA TRP A 615 -6.32 -20.34 -11.15
C TRP A 615 -5.56 -20.67 -9.88
N SER A 616 -5.92 -20.03 -8.77
CA SER A 616 -5.43 -20.36 -7.45
C SER A 616 -6.55 -20.37 -6.43
N THR A 617 -6.43 -21.23 -5.42
CA THR A 617 -7.34 -21.26 -4.28
C THR A 617 -6.58 -21.50 -2.98
N ILE A 618 -7.03 -20.84 -1.92
CA ILE A 618 -6.50 -21.00 -0.57
C ILE A 618 -7.67 -21.30 0.33
N PHE A 619 -7.60 -22.37 1.12
CA PHE A 619 -8.62 -22.64 2.14
C PHE A 619 -8.01 -23.16 3.42
N ARG A 620 -8.64 -22.78 4.53
CA ARG A 620 -8.32 -23.29 5.87
C ARG A 620 -9.40 -24.27 6.29
N PHE A 621 -9.02 -25.40 6.84
CA PHE A 621 -9.94 -26.47 7.24
C PHE A 621 -9.46 -27.18 8.51
N GLN A 622 -10.36 -27.93 9.13
CA GLN A 622 -10.12 -28.69 10.35
C GLN A 622 -10.90 -30.00 10.28
N ILE A 623 -10.26 -31.11 10.62
CA ILE A 623 -10.94 -32.41 10.84
C ILE A 623 -10.86 -32.72 12.33
N THR A 624 -12.01 -32.89 12.98
CA THR A 624 -12.05 -32.95 14.45
C THR A 624 -12.99 -34.02 14.98
N TYR A 625 -12.76 -34.35 16.25
CA TYR A 625 -13.58 -35.31 17.00
C TYR A 625 -13.75 -36.67 16.32
N PRO A 626 -12.66 -37.34 15.89
CA PRO A 626 -12.78 -38.66 15.29
C PRO A 626 -13.40 -39.65 16.26
N ALA A 627 -14.38 -40.42 15.79
CA ALA A 627 -14.96 -41.56 16.48
C ALA A 627 -14.77 -42.83 15.67
N PHE A 628 -14.47 -43.93 16.37
CA PHE A 628 -14.14 -45.23 15.78
C PHE A 628 -12.94 -45.21 14.80
N GLY A 629 -12.09 -44.20 14.90
CA GLY A 629 -10.91 -44.01 14.04
C GLY A 629 -10.94 -42.70 13.25
N GLY A 630 -12.13 -42.11 13.03
CA GLY A 630 -12.31 -41.00 12.09
C GLY A 630 -12.42 -41.51 10.65
N ALA A 631 -13.40 -41.02 9.88
CA ALA A 631 -13.58 -41.33 8.46
C ALA A 631 -14.68 -40.43 7.84
N ASP A 632 -14.76 -40.27 6.52
CA ASP A 632 -13.84 -40.78 5.49
C ASP A 632 -12.98 -39.65 4.87
N GLY A 633 -13.06 -38.43 5.40
CA GLY A 633 -12.32 -37.27 4.90
C GLY A 633 -13.16 -36.32 4.03
N MET A 634 -12.45 -35.43 3.34
CA MET A 634 -13.04 -34.37 2.52
C MET A 634 -12.28 -34.13 1.21
N GLY A 635 -12.98 -33.60 0.21
CA GLY A 635 -12.42 -33.25 -1.09
C GLY A 635 -12.75 -31.82 -1.51
N PHE A 636 -11.82 -31.19 -2.20
CA PHE A 636 -12.04 -30.02 -3.04
C PHE A 636 -12.25 -30.49 -4.48
N HIS A 637 -13.34 -30.05 -5.12
CA HIS A 637 -13.76 -30.54 -6.43
C HIS A 637 -14.00 -29.41 -7.41
N ILE A 638 -13.70 -29.69 -8.68
CA ILE A 638 -14.07 -28.88 -9.84
C ILE A 638 -14.81 -29.77 -10.84
N HIS A 639 -16.04 -29.41 -11.23
CA HIS A 639 -16.89 -30.24 -12.09
C HIS A 639 -17.99 -29.44 -12.79
N SER A 640 -18.75 -30.10 -13.68
CA SER A 640 -19.83 -29.48 -14.48
C SER A 640 -21.27 -29.83 -14.04
N ASP A 641 -21.45 -30.73 -13.06
CA ASP A 641 -22.78 -31.16 -12.59
C ASP A 641 -23.64 -30.10 -11.87
N GLY A 642 -23.08 -28.91 -11.65
CA GLY A 642 -23.78 -27.80 -11.01
C GLY A 642 -23.85 -27.91 -9.49
N SER A 643 -24.33 -26.84 -8.86
CA SER A 643 -24.34 -26.67 -7.40
C SER A 643 -25.30 -27.60 -6.64
N GLY A 644 -26.03 -28.49 -7.31
CA GLY A 644 -26.90 -29.50 -6.68
C GLY A 644 -26.21 -30.83 -6.39
N ALA A 645 -24.95 -31.00 -6.78
CA ALA A 645 -24.21 -32.25 -6.59
C ALA A 645 -23.93 -32.53 -5.09
N ASN A 646 -23.85 -33.81 -4.72
CA ASN A 646 -23.49 -34.26 -3.37
C ASN A 646 -22.68 -35.57 -3.43
N PRO A 647 -21.43 -35.53 -3.92
CA PRO A 647 -20.73 -36.74 -4.36
C PRO A 647 -19.95 -37.47 -3.26
N GLY A 648 -19.82 -36.88 -2.06
CA GLY A 648 -18.89 -37.37 -1.03
C GLY A 648 -17.44 -37.01 -1.32
N HIS A 649 -16.53 -37.36 -0.41
CA HIS A 649 -15.15 -36.86 -0.42
C HIS A 649 -14.33 -37.22 -1.67
N GLU A 650 -14.63 -38.35 -2.33
CA GLU A 650 -13.90 -38.77 -3.54
C GLU A 650 -14.43 -38.13 -4.84
N GLY A 651 -15.57 -37.43 -4.80
CA GLY A 651 -16.16 -36.90 -6.02
C GLY A 651 -16.70 -37.97 -6.98
N GLY A 652 -16.76 -39.25 -6.59
CA GLY A 652 -17.00 -40.38 -7.51
C GLY A 652 -18.37 -40.39 -8.21
N ALA A 653 -19.35 -39.64 -7.72
CA ALA A 653 -20.65 -39.46 -8.38
C ALA A 653 -20.66 -38.34 -9.43
N LEU A 654 -19.58 -37.55 -9.53
CA LEU A 654 -19.50 -36.43 -10.47
C LEU A 654 -19.22 -36.91 -11.90
N SER A 655 -19.82 -36.26 -12.89
CA SER A 655 -19.54 -36.50 -14.30
C SER A 655 -18.14 -36.01 -14.71
N SER A 656 -17.51 -36.69 -15.66
CA SER A 656 -16.30 -36.20 -16.32
C SER A 656 -16.60 -35.04 -17.31
N PRO A 657 -15.71 -34.05 -17.46
CA PRO A 657 -14.43 -33.92 -16.75
C PRO A 657 -14.61 -33.45 -15.30
N ARG A 658 -13.83 -34.01 -14.37
CA ARG A 658 -13.77 -33.59 -12.94
C ARG A 658 -12.35 -33.61 -12.39
N LEU A 659 -12.01 -32.64 -11.54
CA LEU A 659 -10.80 -32.65 -10.73
C LEU A 659 -11.20 -32.83 -9.27
N SER A 660 -10.54 -33.72 -8.54
CA SER A 660 -10.74 -33.91 -7.09
C SER A 660 -9.41 -33.93 -6.37
N VAL A 661 -9.23 -33.03 -5.39
CA VAL A 661 -8.09 -33.00 -4.46
C VAL A 661 -8.62 -33.43 -3.10
N ILE A 662 -8.16 -34.57 -2.62
CA ILE A 662 -8.82 -35.33 -1.55
C ILE A 662 -7.86 -35.47 -0.36
N VAL A 663 -8.33 -35.10 0.83
CA VAL A 663 -7.73 -35.52 2.10
C VAL A 663 -8.57 -36.67 2.62
N ASP A 664 -8.07 -37.89 2.42
CA ASP A 664 -8.71 -39.13 2.86
C ASP A 664 -8.13 -39.54 4.22
N THR A 665 -9.00 -39.81 5.17
CA THR A 665 -8.67 -40.14 6.56
C THR A 665 -8.95 -41.60 6.92
N TRP A 666 -9.25 -42.44 5.92
CA TRP A 666 -9.61 -43.83 6.16
C TRP A 666 -9.04 -44.83 5.16
N ASN A 667 -8.43 -45.89 5.70
CA ASN A 667 -7.83 -46.95 4.90
C ASN A 667 -8.87 -47.94 4.37
N ASN A 668 -9.29 -47.76 3.11
CA ASN A 668 -10.16 -48.71 2.40
C ASN A 668 -9.44 -49.97 1.86
N GLY A 669 -8.24 -50.26 2.35
CA GLY A 669 -7.35 -51.32 1.84
C GLY A 669 -6.25 -50.81 0.91
N GLU A 670 -6.05 -49.49 0.89
CA GLU A 670 -5.11 -48.76 0.03
C GLU A 670 -3.71 -48.64 0.65
N GLY A 671 -3.57 -48.91 1.96
CA GLY A 671 -2.29 -49.09 2.62
C GLY A 671 -1.89 -47.97 3.60
N SER A 672 -2.65 -46.88 3.67
CA SER A 672 -2.46 -45.78 4.63
C SER A 672 -3.78 -45.39 5.28
N ASP A 673 -3.72 -44.94 6.52
CA ASP A 673 -4.84 -44.39 7.27
C ASP A 673 -5.06 -42.90 6.97
N GLU A 674 -4.17 -42.23 6.24
CA GLU A 674 -4.32 -40.82 5.87
C GLU A 674 -3.55 -40.45 4.60
N THR A 675 -4.24 -40.01 3.55
CA THR A 675 -3.62 -39.71 2.25
C THR A 675 -4.10 -38.39 1.63
N LEU A 676 -3.19 -37.73 0.91
CA LEU A 676 -3.54 -36.67 -0.05
C LEU A 676 -3.56 -37.29 -1.45
N ARG A 677 -4.73 -37.29 -2.10
CA ARG A 677 -4.91 -37.87 -3.44
C ARG A 677 -5.43 -36.83 -4.43
N ILE A 678 -4.98 -36.92 -5.68
CA ILE A 678 -5.48 -36.07 -6.77
C ILE A 678 -5.94 -36.95 -7.91
N PHE A 679 -7.22 -36.83 -8.24
CA PHE A 679 -7.83 -37.49 -9.37
C PHE A 679 -8.22 -36.48 -10.44
N LEU A 680 -7.86 -36.81 -11.67
CA LEU A 680 -8.47 -36.24 -12.86
C LEU A 680 -9.37 -37.32 -13.46
N ASP A 681 -10.67 -37.11 -13.41
CA ASP A 681 -11.68 -38.13 -13.69
C ASP A 681 -11.51 -39.37 -12.81
N ASP A 682 -11.22 -40.52 -13.43
CA ASP A 682 -10.97 -41.79 -12.75
C ASP A 682 -9.45 -42.09 -12.61
N ASP A 683 -8.59 -41.22 -13.14
CA ASP A 683 -7.14 -41.41 -13.14
C ASP A 683 -6.50 -40.75 -11.90
N LEU A 684 -5.82 -41.57 -11.08
CA LEU A 684 -5.02 -41.11 -9.95
C LEU A 684 -3.71 -40.50 -10.45
N LEU A 685 -3.58 -39.18 -10.36
CA LEU A 685 -2.40 -38.44 -10.79
C LEU A 685 -1.34 -38.31 -9.69
N TYR A 686 -1.79 -38.20 -8.44
CA TYR A 686 -0.91 -38.05 -7.28
C TYR A 686 -1.50 -38.73 -6.06
N SER A 687 -0.64 -39.34 -5.24
CA SER A 687 -0.98 -39.91 -3.95
C SER A 687 0.21 -39.77 -3.01
N ASN A 688 0.01 -39.15 -1.85
CA ASN A 688 0.99 -39.11 -0.77
C ASN A 688 0.39 -39.70 0.49
N ASP A 689 1.11 -40.64 1.09
CA ASP A 689 0.81 -41.15 2.43
C ASP A 689 1.30 -40.14 3.47
N LEU A 690 0.36 -39.40 4.07
CA LEU A 690 0.68 -38.34 5.04
C LEU A 690 1.21 -38.91 6.36
N THR A 691 1.15 -40.23 6.55
CA THR A 691 1.67 -40.92 7.73
C THR A 691 3.13 -41.34 7.60
N ASP A 692 3.66 -41.41 6.37
CA ASP A 692 5.01 -41.94 6.08
C ASP A 692 6.14 -40.99 6.50
N SER A 693 5.88 -39.69 6.50
CA SER A 693 6.86 -38.66 6.86
C SER A 693 6.40 -37.89 8.10
N PRO A 694 7.28 -37.69 9.11
CA PRO A 694 6.96 -36.87 10.28
C PRO A 694 6.90 -35.37 9.94
N GLY A 695 7.37 -34.96 8.76
CA GLY A 695 7.29 -33.58 8.28
C GLY A 695 5.96 -33.27 7.57
N ASP A 696 5.14 -34.30 7.30
CA ASP A 696 3.91 -34.15 6.54
C ASP A 696 2.76 -33.73 7.46
N PRO A 697 1.90 -32.78 7.03
CA PRO A 697 0.71 -32.41 7.77
C PRO A 697 -0.28 -33.58 7.82
N ARG A 698 -0.90 -33.80 8.98
CA ARG A 698 -1.83 -34.92 9.21
C ARG A 698 -3.22 -34.44 9.67
N PRO A 699 -4.02 -33.84 8.76
CA PRO A 699 -5.40 -33.43 9.05
C PRO A 699 -6.30 -34.44 9.79
N GLY A 700 -6.31 -35.71 9.41
CA GLY A 700 -7.13 -36.76 10.06
C GLY A 700 -6.65 -37.14 11.46
N SER A 701 -5.35 -36.96 11.71
CA SER A 701 -4.71 -37.35 12.97
C SER A 701 -4.54 -36.20 13.98
N SER A 702 -4.84 -34.96 13.60
CA SER A 702 -4.67 -33.77 14.43
C SER A 702 -5.86 -32.83 14.35
N PRO A 703 -6.32 -32.27 15.49
CA PRO A 703 -7.35 -31.24 15.47
C PRO A 703 -6.78 -29.85 15.11
N SER A 704 -5.54 -29.71 14.64
CA SER A 704 -4.99 -28.41 14.23
C SER A 704 -5.79 -27.79 13.08
N VAL A 705 -5.67 -26.48 12.90
CA VAL A 705 -6.07 -25.85 11.63
C VAL A 705 -5.03 -26.13 10.54
N PHE A 706 -5.50 -26.58 9.39
CA PHE A 706 -4.69 -26.82 8.20
C PHE A 706 -5.01 -25.81 7.12
N ARG A 707 -3.99 -25.41 6.36
CA ARG A 707 -4.14 -24.55 5.18
C ARG A 707 -3.69 -25.28 3.94
N MET A 708 -4.55 -25.31 2.92
CA MET A 708 -4.25 -25.78 1.58
C MET A 708 -4.16 -24.58 0.64
N GLU A 709 -3.05 -24.45 -0.09
CA GLU A 709 -2.88 -23.52 -1.21
C GLU A 709 -2.69 -24.37 -2.48
N LEU A 710 -3.57 -24.17 -3.47
CA LEU A 710 -3.52 -24.85 -4.77
C LEU A 710 -3.37 -23.81 -5.86
N THR A 711 -2.42 -24.02 -6.78
CA THR A 711 -2.26 -23.16 -7.95
C THR A 711 -2.11 -23.99 -9.21
N TYR A 712 -3.04 -23.83 -10.13
CA TYR A 712 -2.98 -24.44 -11.45
C TYR A 712 -2.34 -23.50 -12.46
N VAL A 713 -1.37 -24.01 -13.21
CA VAL A 713 -0.68 -23.31 -14.30
C VAL A 713 -1.07 -23.98 -15.61
N ALA A 714 -1.96 -23.36 -16.38
CA ALA A 714 -2.54 -23.95 -17.57
C ALA A 714 -1.51 -24.21 -18.67
N GLY A 715 -0.58 -23.27 -18.90
CA GLY A 715 0.44 -23.40 -19.94
C GLY A 715 1.40 -24.57 -19.73
N GLU A 716 1.61 -24.99 -18.47
CA GLU A 716 2.48 -26.10 -18.10
C GLU A 716 1.73 -27.37 -17.68
N GLN A 717 0.40 -27.30 -17.52
CA GLN A 717 -0.44 -28.38 -17.02
C GLN A 717 0.06 -28.95 -15.68
N ILE A 718 0.42 -28.04 -14.77
CA ILE A 718 0.89 -28.38 -13.43
C ILE A 718 -0.04 -27.84 -12.35
N LEU A 719 -0.20 -28.60 -11.27
CA LEU A 719 -0.88 -28.19 -10.05
C LEU A 719 0.14 -28.14 -8.91
N ASN A 720 0.45 -26.93 -8.44
CA ASN A 720 1.27 -26.70 -7.26
C ASN A 720 0.42 -26.80 -6.00
N ILE A 721 0.96 -27.45 -4.97
CA ILE A 721 0.27 -27.75 -3.72
C ILE A 721 1.15 -27.31 -2.56
N ARG A 722 0.52 -26.62 -1.61
CA ARG A 722 1.10 -26.37 -0.30
C ARG A 722 0.07 -26.69 0.78
N LEU A 723 0.32 -27.77 1.52
CA LEU A 723 -0.46 -28.12 2.71
C LEU A 723 0.38 -27.80 3.95
N VAL A 724 -0.18 -27.05 4.90
CA VAL A 724 0.53 -26.59 6.11
C VAL A 724 -0.34 -26.85 7.34
N ASP A 725 0.26 -27.38 8.40
CA ASP A 725 -0.30 -27.34 9.74
C ASP A 725 0.00 -25.95 10.34
N GLU A 726 -1.02 -25.12 10.57
CA GLU A 726 -0.81 -23.74 11.04
C GLU A 726 -0.39 -23.66 12.51
N GLU A 727 -0.62 -24.71 13.29
CA GLU A 727 -0.23 -24.81 14.70
C GLU A 727 1.05 -25.62 14.89
N GLY A 728 1.39 -26.44 13.89
CA GLY A 728 2.57 -27.29 13.84
C GLY A 728 3.72 -26.71 13.00
N ALA A 729 4.76 -27.52 12.84
CA ALA A 729 5.88 -27.24 11.93
C ALA A 729 5.81 -28.05 10.63
N ALA A 730 4.77 -28.88 10.47
CA ALA A 730 4.61 -29.79 9.35
C ALA A 730 4.10 -29.05 8.11
N ALA A 731 4.72 -29.32 6.96
CA ALA A 731 4.34 -28.72 5.69
C ALA A 731 4.74 -29.63 4.52
N LEU A 732 3.83 -29.79 3.57
CA LEU A 732 4.03 -30.50 2.32
C LEU A 732 3.99 -29.49 1.17
N TYR A 733 4.98 -29.57 0.29
CA TYR A 733 5.07 -28.78 -0.94
C TYR A 733 5.26 -29.73 -2.11
N GLU A 734 4.38 -29.68 -3.10
CA GLU A 734 4.42 -30.60 -4.24
C GLU A 734 4.04 -29.91 -5.55
N THR A 735 4.59 -30.39 -6.66
CA THR A 735 4.16 -30.03 -8.01
C THR A 735 3.70 -31.27 -8.75
N VAL A 736 2.41 -31.37 -9.02
CA VAL A 736 1.82 -32.47 -9.79
C VAL A 736 1.78 -32.08 -11.26
N THR A 737 2.39 -32.90 -12.12
CA THR A 737 2.48 -32.65 -13.56
C THR A 737 1.44 -33.47 -14.33
N GLY A 738 1.11 -33.05 -15.56
CA GLY A 738 0.16 -33.77 -16.42
C GLY A 738 -1.31 -33.56 -16.04
N VAL A 739 -1.62 -32.49 -15.31
CA VAL A 739 -2.98 -32.10 -14.94
C VAL A 739 -3.59 -31.35 -16.13
N ASP A 740 -4.14 -32.07 -17.10
CA ASP A 740 -4.74 -31.48 -18.30
C ASP A 740 -6.19 -31.06 -18.06
N LEU A 741 -6.40 -29.77 -17.75
CA LEU A 741 -7.73 -29.19 -17.58
C LEU A 741 -8.24 -28.49 -18.86
N SER A 742 -7.57 -28.65 -20.00
CA SER A 742 -7.95 -27.95 -21.24
C SER A 742 -9.35 -28.32 -21.76
N GLY A 743 -9.87 -29.49 -21.35
CA GLY A 743 -11.23 -29.95 -21.64
C GLY A 743 -12.31 -29.39 -20.71
N PHE A 744 -11.93 -28.67 -19.65
CA PHE A 744 -12.88 -27.99 -18.76
C PHE A 744 -13.38 -26.69 -19.40
N GLY A 745 -14.34 -26.07 -18.74
CA GLY A 745 -14.75 -24.70 -19.00
C GLY A 745 -15.29 -24.12 -17.70
N LEU A 746 -16.35 -23.32 -17.79
CA LEU A 746 -17.09 -22.87 -16.62
C LEU A 746 -17.58 -24.06 -15.79
N SER A 747 -17.05 -24.15 -14.58
CA SER A 747 -17.17 -25.28 -13.68
C SER A 747 -17.62 -24.80 -12.31
N THR A 748 -18.44 -25.63 -11.67
CA THR A 748 -18.74 -25.50 -10.25
C THR A 748 -17.53 -25.96 -9.44
N VAL A 749 -17.22 -25.21 -8.39
CA VAL A 749 -16.09 -25.45 -7.50
C VAL A 749 -16.56 -25.42 -6.06
N GLY A 750 -15.98 -26.26 -5.21
CA GLY A 750 -16.32 -26.31 -3.80
C GLY A 750 -15.84 -27.58 -3.11
N PHE A 751 -16.51 -27.92 -2.01
CA PHE A 751 -16.08 -28.98 -1.11
C PHE A 751 -17.16 -30.03 -0.94
N SER A 752 -16.77 -31.28 -0.71
CA SER A 752 -17.65 -32.34 -0.24
C SER A 752 -16.96 -33.20 0.81
N ALA A 753 -17.71 -33.69 1.79
CA ALA A 753 -17.23 -34.63 2.78
C ALA A 753 -18.25 -35.75 3.00
N VAL A 754 -17.80 -36.86 3.59
CA VAL A 754 -18.66 -38.00 3.93
C VAL A 754 -18.18 -38.64 5.22
N THR A 755 -19.11 -39.29 5.92
CA THR A 755 -18.84 -40.13 7.08
C THR A 755 -19.44 -41.51 6.86
N GLY A 756 -18.74 -42.53 7.34
CA GLY A 756 -19.17 -43.92 7.27
C GLY A 756 -19.69 -44.43 8.61
N ALA A 757 -19.23 -45.63 8.99
CA ALA A 757 -19.43 -46.16 10.34
C ALA A 757 -18.44 -45.56 11.36
N SER A 758 -17.25 -45.18 10.87
CA SER A 758 -16.33 -44.24 11.52
C SER A 758 -16.69 -42.83 11.09
N THR A 759 -16.52 -41.86 11.98
CA THR A 759 -17.15 -40.54 11.84
C THR A 759 -16.24 -39.45 12.40
N GLU A 760 -16.35 -38.25 11.84
CA GLU A 760 -15.61 -37.06 12.26
C GLU A 760 -16.30 -35.79 11.75
N ASN A 761 -15.92 -34.63 12.29
CA ASN A 761 -16.35 -33.34 11.77
C ASN A 761 -15.42 -32.90 10.63
N HIS A 762 -16.00 -32.33 9.58
CA HIS A 762 -15.26 -31.71 8.48
C HIS A 762 -15.65 -30.23 8.37
N ASP A 763 -14.76 -29.35 8.80
CA ASP A 763 -15.00 -27.91 8.88
C ASP A 763 -14.11 -27.14 7.90
N VAL A 764 -14.71 -26.20 7.15
CA VAL A 764 -13.99 -25.19 6.36
C VAL A 764 -14.10 -23.86 7.10
N LEU A 765 -12.95 -23.22 7.34
CA LEU A 765 -12.83 -22.02 8.17
C LEU A 765 -12.69 -20.75 7.34
N SER A 766 -12.05 -20.83 6.19
CA SER A 766 -11.98 -19.74 5.22
C SER A 766 -11.72 -20.30 3.84
N TRP A 767 -12.12 -19.57 2.80
CA TRP A 767 -11.90 -19.97 1.43
C TRP A 767 -11.73 -18.75 0.52
N MET A 768 -10.65 -18.76 -0.26
CA MET A 768 -10.33 -17.79 -1.28
C MET A 768 -10.15 -18.51 -2.62
N LEU A 769 -10.64 -17.90 -3.69
CA LEU A 769 -10.45 -18.36 -5.06
C LEU A 769 -10.07 -17.16 -5.92
N THR A 770 -9.15 -17.35 -6.86
CA THR A 770 -8.96 -16.47 -7.99
C THR A 770 -8.78 -17.27 -9.27
N GLY A 771 -9.49 -16.90 -10.32
CA GLY A 771 -9.29 -17.44 -11.66
C GLY A 771 -10.21 -16.81 -12.68
N GLY A 772 -10.28 -17.42 -13.87
CA GLY A 772 -11.23 -17.02 -14.91
C GLY A 772 -12.64 -17.33 -14.46
N GLY A 773 -13.61 -16.49 -14.78
CA GLY A 773 -15.00 -16.68 -14.35
C GLY A 773 -16.00 -16.48 -15.47
N GLU A 774 -17.29 -16.52 -15.11
CA GLU A 774 -18.37 -16.01 -15.95
C GLU A 774 -18.27 -14.47 -16.04
N GLY A 775 -17.32 -13.98 -16.83
CA GLY A 775 -17.25 -12.58 -17.24
C GLY A 775 -18.28 -12.31 -18.33
N ASN A 776 -19.10 -11.26 -18.16
CA ASN A 776 -19.86 -10.62 -19.25
C ASN A 776 -18.99 -10.58 -20.50
N GLU A 777 -19.52 -11.03 -21.65
CA GLU A 777 -18.86 -10.98 -22.97
C GLU A 777 -17.80 -9.89 -22.98
N ALA A 778 -16.53 -10.30 -22.92
CA ALA A 778 -15.43 -9.38 -23.12
C ALA A 778 -15.80 -8.55 -24.35
N LEU A 779 -15.90 -7.23 -24.19
CA LEU A 779 -15.88 -6.33 -25.31
C LEU A 779 -14.51 -6.55 -25.96
N VAL A 780 -14.43 -7.56 -26.83
CA VAL A 780 -13.27 -7.81 -27.65
C VAL A 780 -13.07 -6.50 -28.40
N PRO A 781 -11.97 -5.76 -28.15
CA PRO A 781 -11.59 -4.74 -29.10
C PRO A 781 -11.08 -5.53 -30.29
N VAL A 782 -11.99 -5.89 -31.20
CA VAL A 782 -11.60 -6.27 -32.55
C VAL A 782 -11.06 -4.98 -33.16
N LEU A 783 -9.79 -4.69 -32.90
CA LEU A 783 -9.00 -3.74 -33.66
C LEU A 783 -8.75 -4.39 -35.02
N ALA A 784 -9.79 -4.40 -35.85
CA ALA A 784 -9.62 -4.54 -37.28
C ALA A 784 -8.85 -3.28 -37.77
N PRO A 785 -7.71 -3.43 -38.47
CA PRO A 785 -7.02 -2.30 -39.05
C PRO A 785 -7.90 -1.74 -40.17
N GLY A 786 -8.64 -0.65 -39.90
CA GLY A 786 -9.47 -0.03 -40.95
C GLY A 786 -10.51 1.01 -40.53
N ALA A 787 -10.79 1.23 -39.24
CA ALA A 787 -11.91 2.11 -38.83
C ALA A 787 -11.50 3.55 -38.43
N TRP A 788 -10.45 4.12 -39.03
CA TRP A 788 -10.00 5.50 -38.74
C TRP A 788 -10.68 6.61 -39.55
N TRP A 789 -11.78 6.34 -40.26
CA TRP A 789 -12.40 7.35 -41.16
C TRP A 789 -13.85 7.77 -40.88
N VAL A 790 -14.45 7.45 -39.72
CA VAL A 790 -15.85 7.84 -39.45
C VAL A 790 -16.04 8.75 -38.23
N LEU A 791 -15.06 8.90 -37.33
CA LEU A 791 -15.17 9.77 -36.14
C LEU A 791 -14.61 11.19 -36.31
N ALA A 792 -14.00 11.52 -37.45
CA ALA A 792 -13.64 12.90 -37.81
C ALA A 792 -14.82 13.71 -38.41
N GLY A 793 -15.96 13.06 -38.67
CA GLY A 793 -17.13 13.69 -39.32
C GLY A 793 -18.17 14.31 -38.37
N VAL A 794 -18.11 14.02 -37.06
CA VAL A 794 -19.15 14.44 -36.09
C VAL A 794 -18.66 15.49 -35.10
N LEU A 795 -17.35 15.68 -34.93
CA LEU A 795 -16.77 16.77 -34.13
C LEU A 795 -16.57 18.09 -34.90
N GLY A 796 -16.85 18.11 -36.22
CA GLY A 796 -16.79 19.32 -37.06
C GLY A 796 -18.07 20.17 -37.09
N ALA A 797 -19.15 19.75 -36.41
CA ALA A 797 -20.47 20.39 -36.51
C ALA A 797 -20.89 21.20 -35.27
N LEU A 798 -20.07 21.28 -34.22
CA LEU A 798 -20.41 21.99 -32.97
C LEU A 798 -19.58 23.27 -32.72
N SER A 799 -18.75 23.70 -33.68
CA SER A 799 -17.97 24.94 -33.57
C SER A 799 -18.57 26.12 -34.36
N ILE A 800 -19.81 26.01 -34.86
CA ILE A 800 -20.51 27.07 -35.60
C ILE A 800 -21.79 27.45 -34.84
N LEU A 801 -21.67 27.85 -33.58
CA LEU A 801 -22.76 28.52 -32.86
C LEU A 801 -22.29 29.28 -31.61
N TRP A 802 -21.12 29.91 -31.68
CA TRP A 802 -20.73 30.94 -30.72
C TRP A 802 -19.82 31.94 -31.44
N LEU A 803 -20.43 32.96 -32.07
CA LEU A 803 -19.84 34.26 -32.42
C LEU A 803 -20.86 35.05 -33.26
N ARG A 804 -21.93 35.51 -32.61
CA ARG A 804 -22.74 36.64 -33.07
C ARG A 804 -23.17 37.46 -31.86
N GLY A 805 -22.51 38.59 -31.64
CA GLY A 805 -22.97 39.55 -30.65
C GLY A 805 -21.96 40.61 -30.24
N ALA A 806 -21.52 41.46 -31.17
CA ALA A 806 -21.43 42.92 -30.98
C ALA A 806 -20.74 43.57 -32.19
N SER A 807 -21.33 44.65 -32.65
CA SER A 807 -21.07 45.38 -33.88
C SER A 807 -20.58 46.80 -33.60
N PHE A 808 -19.90 47.39 -34.61
CA PHE A 808 -19.53 48.81 -34.84
C PHE A 808 -18.27 49.33 -34.11
N SER A 809 -17.31 50.06 -34.72
CA SER A 809 -17.19 50.79 -36.01
C SER A 809 -15.70 51.16 -36.29
N PRO A 810 -15.26 51.55 -37.51
CA PRO A 810 -13.87 51.42 -37.99
C PRO A 810 -13.11 52.75 -38.20
N ARG A 811 -11.77 52.64 -38.37
CA ARG A 811 -10.80 53.50 -39.10
C ARG A 811 -9.39 52.96 -38.79
N GLY A 812 -8.43 52.77 -39.68
CA GLY A 812 -8.27 52.97 -41.12
C GLY A 812 -6.76 52.81 -41.44
N GLU A 813 -6.44 52.39 -42.67
CA GLU A 813 -5.13 52.52 -43.36
C GLU A 813 -3.93 51.73 -42.78
N ARG A 814 -2.93 51.21 -43.51
CA ARG A 814 -2.59 50.98 -44.92
C ARG A 814 -1.27 50.17 -44.92
N ASN A 815 -1.06 49.34 -45.95
CA ASN A 815 0.23 48.95 -46.56
C ASN A 815 1.21 48.09 -45.70
N ALA A 816 2.04 47.17 -46.21
CA ALA A 816 2.44 46.72 -47.54
C ALA A 816 3.10 45.31 -47.36
N LEU A 817 2.76 44.33 -48.19
CA LEU A 817 3.60 43.73 -49.27
C LEU A 817 4.96 43.15 -48.86
N GLY A 818 5.18 41.88 -49.21
CA GLY A 818 6.50 41.24 -49.22
C GLY A 818 6.45 39.73 -49.41
N GLU A 819 6.00 39.26 -50.58
CA GLU A 819 6.30 37.90 -51.08
C GLU A 819 7.82 37.71 -51.22
N SER A 820 8.35 36.51 -50.95
CA SER A 820 8.87 35.64 -52.02
C SER A 820 9.55 34.38 -51.49
N ALA A 821 9.21 33.29 -52.16
CA ALA A 821 9.75 31.94 -52.18
C ALA A 821 11.28 31.80 -52.21
N GLY A 822 11.78 30.62 -51.79
CA GLY A 822 13.10 30.14 -52.16
C GLY A 822 13.52 28.84 -51.50
N ARG A 823 13.40 27.71 -52.22
CA ARG A 823 13.94 26.38 -51.88
C ARG A 823 15.47 26.40 -51.74
N GLY A 824 16.01 25.47 -50.93
CA GLY A 824 17.43 25.12 -50.94
C GLY A 824 17.81 24.06 -49.90
N ASP A 825 17.59 22.79 -50.24
CA ASP A 825 18.42 21.59 -50.04
C ASP A 825 19.66 21.60 -49.09
N VAL A 826 19.82 20.43 -48.43
CA VAL A 826 21.07 19.66 -48.19
C VAL A 826 21.83 19.81 -46.84
N TRP A 827 21.66 18.76 -46.02
CA TRP A 827 22.66 17.96 -45.28
C TRP A 827 23.40 18.45 -44.00
N ARG A 828 23.48 17.46 -43.07
CA ARG A 828 24.46 17.18 -42.00
C ARG A 828 24.23 17.75 -40.59
N GLY A 829 23.77 16.85 -39.72
CA GLY A 829 24.48 16.39 -38.51
C GLY A 829 24.69 17.41 -37.40
N PHE A 830 23.90 17.29 -36.33
CA PHE A 830 24.30 16.69 -35.06
C PHE A 830 23.06 16.21 -34.32
#